data_AF-A0A6P1EXC9-F1
#
_entry.id   AF-A0A6P1EXC9-F1
#
_cell.length_a   1.000
_cell.length_b   1.000
_cell.length_c   1.000
_cell.angle_alpha   90.00
_cell.angle_beta   90.00
_cell.angle_gamma   90.00
#
_symmetry.space_group_name_H-M   'P 1'
#
loop_
_entity.id
_entity.type
_entity.pdbx_description
1 polymer ?
#
loop_
_entity_poly.entity_id
_entity_poly.type
_entity_poly.pdbx_seq_one_letter_code
_entity_poly.pdbx_strand_id
1 'polypeptide(L)'
;MPVPHCTTTGRAEADARHFARSAGRERRTRARLAATLLAVVLASLLLPGDASASTVTTEETVTTTEPGTTVTTTRTTTSSPTPTPSTTAVTAPADAVCAAAASLTRQGRPGAALTLIDDARDAVGDDTAQRCAAEREAALLEQATGPAGPVGDVDRAWTAFAATWVAPFLGGLLIALAWVALWFVLAVRLLTALPWPHARLRSAGAQAALAVGAIVAALIAVVLLLGLLRERGRGTRFTADGSVDGGPAQAPLPFWILPAVLLAVAAALAAAHLLGRLRITLLARDKQGQTDFSEERTTQLIALLGRVGGSPPAGVEIPRGSDVTSLSESTLLPAPANAVAKAALAILGAVIGTTPWKVALDYLDEDTASVVVTRNGRNVQSAVLTTNEGLSAGELFGVTDTAGKRTMLCAQAAGVVIVALSRAHPGFEGLGGATDGRSVGLQFVATTTFADDPERAAQLLGRALRIDPGNWAADIALQNILHRRATDPAALRAYRDSLAARADVLAAGQRLLAQRVLITYFSVLVNLHAAATSELPPELHSARYALMEKLIEETRKADRRQEQDPLLLATERRFRTLRRAVDVEYSLVPAAPVGAAAAPPAAEDAEPLDPYDSYNSALHARQSGESATAAFRFRAAMTSLELRRWIRRDPDAVRYRNDPVIAEVVGGGSRERLWDLPLFCAHRHAFVGKGFATPLGLAAITNGEPAAADLGVTRTELARLVAAASLITTIWTVDPEAVEGLPDLREWRVDLAEILLEANATVIDPLRAPEYLSELRRRMPPTPTTAPPDALEVIFTAWITLLAATQ
;
A
#
# COMPACT_ATOMS: atom_id res chain seq x y z
N MET A 1 48.97 13.59 -18.59
CA MET A 1 48.12 14.50 -19.39
C MET A 1 46.94 14.91 -18.51
N PRO A 2 46.63 16.20 -18.38
CA PRO A 2 45.56 16.67 -17.51
C PRO A 2 44.19 16.49 -18.19
N VAL A 3 43.21 16.05 -17.41
CA VAL A 3 41.81 15.82 -17.78
C VAL A 3 41.10 17.17 -17.95
N PRO A 4 40.36 17.43 -19.05
CA PRO A 4 39.57 18.64 -19.18
C PRO A 4 38.25 18.51 -18.41
N HIS A 5 37.95 19.51 -17.58
CA HIS A 5 36.66 19.69 -16.93
C HIS A 5 35.59 20.14 -17.94
N CYS A 6 34.53 19.35 -18.09
CA CYS A 6 33.32 19.75 -18.81
C CYS A 6 32.39 20.55 -17.90
N THR A 7 32.14 21.82 -18.24
CA THR A 7 31.12 22.68 -17.64
C THR A 7 29.95 22.83 -18.61
N THR A 8 28.90 22.03 -18.45
CA THR A 8 27.62 22.15 -19.16
C THR A 8 26.44 22.11 -18.18
N THR A 9 26.39 23.03 -17.22
CA THR A 9 25.29 23.13 -16.24
C THR A 9 24.39 24.36 -16.42
N GLY A 10 24.63 25.24 -17.39
CA GLY A 10 23.96 26.56 -17.43
C GLY A 10 22.49 26.59 -17.88
N ARG A 11 22.04 25.69 -18.77
CA ARG A 11 20.75 25.86 -19.47
C ARG A 11 19.60 25.03 -18.90
N ALA A 12 19.86 23.78 -18.51
CA ALA A 12 18.85 22.91 -17.89
C ALA A 12 18.45 23.39 -16.48
N GLU A 13 19.36 24.04 -15.76
CA GLU A 13 19.09 24.56 -14.41
C GLU A 13 18.22 25.83 -14.43
N ALA A 14 18.32 26.64 -15.49
CA ALA A 14 17.50 27.84 -15.65
C ALA A 14 16.03 27.51 -15.91
N ASP A 15 15.77 26.50 -16.74
CA ASP A 15 14.40 26.05 -17.05
C ASP A 15 13.75 25.31 -15.87
N ALA A 16 14.52 24.49 -15.14
CA ALA A 16 14.04 23.84 -13.92
C ALA A 16 13.69 24.85 -12.80
N ARG A 17 14.50 25.91 -12.65
CA ARG A 17 14.26 26.98 -11.65
C ARG A 17 13.06 27.86 -12.02
N HIS A 18 12.80 28.09 -13.31
CA HIS A 18 11.63 28.87 -13.73
C HIS A 18 10.32 28.08 -13.53
N PHE A 19 10.36 26.75 -13.70
CA PHE A 19 9.18 25.88 -13.55
C PHE A 19 8.86 25.55 -12.08
N ALA A 20 9.88 25.34 -11.23
CA ALA A 20 9.67 25.18 -9.78
C ALA A 20 9.02 26.43 -9.14
N ARG A 21 9.27 27.62 -9.69
CA ARG A 21 8.67 28.89 -9.24
C ARG A 21 7.20 29.05 -9.66
N SER A 22 6.75 28.47 -10.78
CA SER A 22 5.34 28.55 -11.22
C SER A 22 4.45 27.55 -10.49
N ALA A 23 4.88 26.29 -10.35
CA ALA A 23 4.16 25.26 -9.58
C ALA A 23 4.09 25.60 -8.07
N GLY A 24 5.14 26.23 -7.54
CA GLY A 24 5.15 26.76 -6.18
C GLY A 24 4.17 27.92 -5.94
N ARG A 25 3.86 28.74 -6.97
CA ARG A 25 2.92 29.87 -6.85
C ARG A 25 1.47 29.40 -6.68
N GLU A 26 1.02 28.41 -7.45
CA GLU A 26 -0.35 27.85 -7.31
C GLU A 26 -0.56 27.10 -5.99
N ARG A 27 0.44 26.34 -5.52
CA ARG A 27 0.36 25.70 -4.21
C ARG A 27 0.36 26.73 -3.09
N ARG A 28 1.14 27.82 -3.21
CA ARG A 28 1.16 28.92 -2.23
C ARG A 28 -0.13 29.74 -2.21
N THR A 29 -0.80 29.98 -3.34
CA THR A 29 -2.10 30.68 -3.32
C THR A 29 -3.20 29.83 -2.70
N ARG A 30 -3.26 28.51 -2.98
CA ARG A 30 -4.21 27.59 -2.32
C ARG A 30 -3.92 27.43 -0.83
N ALA A 31 -2.66 27.26 -0.45
CA ALA A 31 -2.25 27.18 0.95
C ALA A 31 -2.49 28.51 1.69
N ARG A 32 -2.28 29.67 1.06
CA ARG A 32 -2.61 30.98 1.64
C ARG A 32 -4.11 31.14 1.83
N LEU A 33 -4.95 30.77 0.86
CA LEU A 33 -6.41 30.85 1.03
C LEU A 33 -6.91 29.95 2.17
N ALA A 34 -6.39 28.71 2.26
CA ALA A 34 -6.71 27.80 3.35
C ALA A 34 -6.19 28.32 4.71
N ALA A 35 -4.96 28.84 4.76
CA ALA A 35 -4.38 29.42 5.97
C ALA A 35 -5.08 30.72 6.39
N THR A 36 -5.56 31.53 5.45
CA THR A 36 -6.31 32.76 5.77
C THR A 36 -7.69 32.43 6.34
N LEU A 37 -8.38 31.42 5.78
CA LEU A 37 -9.63 30.90 6.33
C LEU A 37 -9.43 30.27 7.72
N LEU A 38 -8.36 29.48 7.91
CA LEU A 38 -8.01 28.88 9.19
C LEU A 38 -7.62 29.96 10.22
N ALA A 39 -6.88 30.99 9.82
CA ALA A 39 -6.49 32.11 10.67
C ALA A 39 -7.68 32.97 11.08
N VAL A 40 -8.67 33.18 10.20
CA VAL A 40 -9.93 33.88 10.55
C VAL A 40 -10.73 33.07 11.56
N VAL A 41 -10.75 31.74 11.44
CA VAL A 41 -11.43 30.85 12.41
C VAL A 41 -10.68 30.80 13.75
N LEU A 42 -9.35 30.68 13.74
CA LEU A 42 -8.51 30.68 14.95
C LEU A 42 -8.50 32.04 15.67
N ALA A 43 -8.46 33.14 14.94
CA ALA A 43 -8.54 34.49 15.50
C ALA A 43 -9.91 34.77 16.15
N SER A 44 -10.96 34.03 15.76
CA SER A 44 -12.28 34.11 16.37
C SER A 44 -12.40 33.30 17.67
N LEU A 45 -11.44 32.41 17.97
CA LEU A 45 -11.49 31.46 19.08
C LEU A 45 -10.52 31.78 20.24
N LEU A 46 -9.65 32.77 20.10
CA LEU A 46 -8.63 33.09 21.11
C LEU A 46 -8.91 34.44 21.80
N LEU A 47 -9.35 34.37 23.06
CA LEU A 47 -9.18 35.40 24.10
C LEU A 47 -8.24 34.83 25.18
N PRO A 48 -7.46 35.67 25.91
CA PRO A 48 -6.26 35.24 26.60
C PRO A 48 -6.55 34.69 28.00
N GLY A 49 -5.77 33.69 28.40
CA GLY A 49 -5.63 33.23 29.78
C GLY A 49 -4.20 32.76 30.01
N ASP A 50 -3.39 33.61 30.64
CA ASP A 50 -2.08 33.27 31.17
C ASP A 50 -2.21 32.58 32.53
N ALA A 51 -1.49 31.48 32.72
CA ALA A 51 -0.63 31.20 33.89
C ALA A 51 -0.14 29.75 33.85
N SER A 52 1.17 29.58 33.63
CA SER A 52 1.87 28.30 33.83
C SER A 52 2.13 28.08 35.33
N ALA A 53 1.88 26.86 35.82
CA ALA A 53 2.52 26.35 37.02
C ALA A 53 2.92 24.88 36.80
N SER A 54 4.22 24.62 36.93
CA SER A 54 4.83 23.30 36.79
C SER A 54 4.46 22.39 37.95
N THR A 55 3.93 21.20 37.65
CA THR A 55 3.88 20.06 38.57
C THR A 55 4.85 18.99 38.05
N VAL A 56 5.80 18.59 38.90
CA VAL A 56 6.73 17.49 38.58
C VAL A 56 6.02 16.18 38.88
N THR A 57 5.83 15.40 37.83
CA THR A 57 5.21 14.08 37.88
C THR A 57 6.28 13.07 37.49
N THR A 58 6.57 12.09 38.35
CA THR A 58 7.52 11.02 38.03
C THR A 58 6.73 9.84 37.46
N GLU A 59 6.93 9.56 36.18
CA GLU A 59 6.38 8.38 35.51
C GLU A 59 7.38 7.23 35.60
N GLU A 60 6.95 6.10 36.16
CA GLU A 60 7.73 4.86 36.12
C GLU A 60 7.04 3.89 35.17
N THR A 61 7.78 3.48 34.14
CA THR A 61 7.30 2.53 33.13
C THR A 61 7.90 1.17 33.44
N VAL A 62 7.07 0.23 33.90
CA VAL A 62 7.49 -1.14 34.16
C VAL A 62 6.99 -2.02 33.02
N THR A 63 7.94 -2.67 32.35
CA THR A 63 7.65 -3.66 31.31
C THR A 63 7.89 -5.03 31.89
N THR A 64 6.84 -5.84 31.99
CA THR A 64 6.95 -7.22 32.46
C THR A 64 6.77 -8.15 31.26
N THR A 65 7.72 -9.06 31.08
CA THR A 65 7.78 -9.96 29.94
C THR A 65 7.42 -11.37 30.37
N GLU A 66 6.30 -11.89 29.86
CA GLU A 66 6.00 -13.33 29.83
C GLU A 66 6.13 -13.86 28.40
N PRO A 67 6.32 -15.18 28.20
CA PRO A 67 6.55 -15.72 26.87
C PRO A 67 5.30 -15.57 26.00
N GLY A 68 5.36 -14.66 25.02
CA GLY A 68 4.37 -14.48 23.96
C GLY A 68 3.64 -13.14 23.94
N THR A 69 3.71 -12.33 25.01
CA THR A 69 3.08 -11.00 25.01
C THR A 69 3.83 -10.02 25.92
N THR A 70 4.22 -8.86 25.38
CA THR A 70 4.81 -7.77 26.17
C THR A 70 3.73 -6.76 26.50
N VAL A 71 3.42 -6.58 27.79
CA VAL A 71 2.47 -5.56 28.25
C VAL A 71 3.24 -4.46 28.98
N THR A 72 3.27 -3.27 28.39
CA THR A 72 3.86 -2.08 29.01
C THR A 72 2.76 -1.35 29.77
N THR A 73 2.91 -1.25 31.10
CA THR A 73 1.97 -0.50 31.94
C THR A 73 2.69 0.72 32.52
N THR A 74 2.25 1.91 32.11
CA THR A 74 2.76 3.17 32.66
C THR A 74 1.98 3.51 33.93
N ARG A 75 2.68 3.62 35.08
CA ARG A 75 2.05 3.97 36.35
C ARG A 75 2.53 5.36 36.79
N THR A 76 1.59 6.28 36.94
CA THR A 76 1.83 7.61 37.50
C THR A 76 1.51 7.56 38.99
N THR A 77 2.51 7.74 39.86
CA THR A 77 2.30 7.75 41.33
C THR A 77 2.60 9.12 41.93
N THR A 78 1.60 9.70 42.58
CA THR A 78 1.75 10.84 43.48
C THR A 78 1.59 10.32 44.91
N SER A 79 2.70 10.16 45.64
CA SER A 79 2.68 9.60 47.00
C SER A 79 2.59 10.69 48.07
N SER A 80 1.59 10.61 48.96
CA SER A 80 1.63 11.19 50.30
C SER A 80 1.87 10.09 51.33
N PRO A 81 2.55 10.35 52.45
CA PRO A 81 2.93 9.34 53.42
C PRO A 81 1.70 8.80 54.17
N THR A 82 1.57 7.47 54.21
CA THR A 82 0.56 6.74 55.00
C THR A 82 1.04 6.59 56.44
N PRO A 83 0.33 7.13 57.46
CA PRO A 83 0.54 6.74 58.84
C PRO A 83 -0.24 5.46 59.17
N THR A 84 0.44 4.54 59.84
CA THR A 84 -0.08 3.30 60.43
C THR A 84 -1.16 3.59 61.48
N PRO A 85 -2.33 2.93 61.47
CA PRO A 85 -3.35 3.14 62.50
C PRO A 85 -2.99 2.36 63.78
N SER A 86 -2.66 3.09 64.84
CA SER A 86 -2.72 2.58 66.20
C SER A 86 -4.18 2.57 66.64
N THR A 87 -4.77 1.39 66.67
CA THR A 87 -6.13 1.17 67.17
C THR A 87 -6.09 1.14 68.69
N THR A 88 -6.39 2.27 69.33
CA THR A 88 -6.78 2.31 70.74
C THR A 88 -8.12 3.01 70.81
N ALA A 89 -9.20 2.23 70.81
CA ALA A 89 -10.56 2.72 71.02
C ALA A 89 -10.70 3.22 72.46
N VAL A 90 -10.35 4.48 72.68
CA VAL A 90 -10.80 5.23 73.84
C VAL A 90 -12.10 5.88 73.43
N THR A 91 -13.16 5.64 74.20
CA THR A 91 -14.48 6.26 74.10
C THR A 91 -14.34 7.78 74.28
N ALA A 92 -13.92 8.47 73.24
CA ALA A 92 -13.80 9.91 73.24
C ALA A 92 -15.22 10.52 73.24
N PRO A 93 -15.47 11.58 74.02
CA PRO A 93 -16.75 12.27 73.99
C PRO A 93 -17.06 12.77 72.57
N ALA A 94 -18.33 12.74 72.17
CA ALA A 94 -18.80 13.11 70.82
C ALA A 94 -18.20 14.43 70.32
N ASP A 95 -18.06 15.43 71.20
CA ASP A 95 -17.50 16.75 70.88
C ASP A 95 -16.05 16.69 70.37
N ALA A 96 -15.26 15.72 70.85
CA ALA A 96 -13.89 15.52 70.39
C ALA A 96 -13.85 14.92 68.97
N VAL A 97 -14.82 14.05 68.64
CA VAL A 97 -14.98 13.48 67.29
C VAL A 97 -15.39 14.58 66.31
N CYS A 98 -16.37 15.42 66.67
CA CYS A 98 -16.80 16.51 65.80
C CYS A 98 -15.66 17.52 65.57
N ALA A 99 -14.93 17.91 66.62
CA ALA A 99 -13.78 18.81 66.49
C ALA A 99 -12.65 18.23 65.62
N ALA A 100 -12.37 16.93 65.74
CA ALA A 100 -11.39 16.23 64.92
C ALA A 100 -11.84 16.13 63.45
N ALA A 101 -13.12 15.82 63.20
CA ALA A 101 -13.69 15.81 61.86
C ALA A 101 -13.63 17.20 61.21
N ALA A 102 -14.02 18.26 61.92
CA ALA A 102 -13.91 19.64 61.44
C ALA A 102 -12.46 20.05 61.15
N SER A 103 -11.48 19.52 61.88
CA SER A 103 -10.06 19.72 61.59
C SER A 103 -9.62 19.01 60.31
N LEU A 104 -10.03 17.74 60.12
CA LEU A 104 -9.74 16.96 58.92
C LEU A 104 -10.35 17.56 57.66
N THR A 105 -11.59 18.07 57.75
CA THR A 105 -12.26 18.80 56.67
C THR A 105 -11.45 20.05 56.28
N ARG A 106 -11.07 20.90 57.26
CA ARG A 106 -10.21 22.09 57.02
C ARG A 106 -8.82 21.78 56.45
N GLN A 107 -8.32 20.57 56.64
CA GLN A 107 -7.05 20.11 56.07
C GLN A 107 -7.19 19.57 54.64
N GLY A 108 -8.38 19.70 54.02
CA GLY A 108 -8.65 19.16 52.69
C GLY A 108 -8.76 17.64 52.67
N ARG A 109 -9.09 17.01 53.80
CA ARG A 109 -9.28 15.55 53.94
C ARG A 109 -10.72 15.18 54.31
N PRO A 110 -11.74 15.62 53.55
CA PRO A 110 -13.14 15.40 53.91
C PRO A 110 -13.52 13.92 53.96
N GLY A 111 -12.91 13.06 53.11
CA GLY A 111 -13.14 11.61 53.18
C GLY A 111 -12.73 11.00 54.53
N ALA A 112 -11.59 11.43 55.09
CA ALA A 112 -11.15 10.96 56.41
C ALA A 112 -12.02 11.52 57.54
N ALA A 113 -12.56 12.73 57.38
CA ALA A 113 -13.52 13.30 58.33
C ALA A 113 -14.83 12.51 58.36
N LEU A 114 -15.34 12.08 57.19
CA LEU A 114 -16.55 11.26 57.09
C LEU A 114 -16.33 9.87 57.68
N THR A 115 -15.21 9.21 57.37
CA THR A 115 -14.89 7.91 57.97
C THR A 115 -14.79 8.02 59.49
N LEU A 116 -14.18 9.08 60.03
CA LEU A 116 -14.12 9.31 61.48
C LEU A 116 -15.52 9.44 62.12
N ILE A 117 -16.43 10.17 61.48
CA ILE A 117 -17.80 10.36 61.98
C ILE A 117 -18.61 9.07 61.88
N ASP A 118 -18.50 8.35 60.75
CA ASP A 118 -19.23 7.10 60.52
C ASP A 118 -18.70 5.98 61.46
N ASP A 119 -17.38 5.87 61.66
CA ASP A 119 -16.78 4.93 62.62
C ASP A 119 -17.24 5.22 64.07
N ALA A 120 -17.33 6.49 64.44
CA ALA A 120 -17.82 6.89 65.76
C ALA A 120 -19.32 6.63 65.94
N ARG A 121 -20.10 6.75 64.86
CA ARG A 121 -21.52 6.37 64.85
C ARG A 121 -21.68 4.87 65.11
N ASP A 122 -20.91 4.06 64.40
CA ASP A 122 -21.00 2.60 64.50
C ASP A 122 -20.52 2.09 65.88
N ALA A 123 -19.57 2.80 66.52
CA ALA A 123 -19.05 2.44 67.83
C ALA A 123 -19.93 2.87 69.03
N VAL A 124 -20.59 4.04 68.97
CA VAL A 124 -21.25 4.67 70.14
C VAL A 124 -22.76 4.86 69.94
N GLY A 125 -23.28 4.65 68.73
CA GLY A 125 -24.69 4.81 68.37
C GLY A 125 -25.01 6.15 67.69
N ASP A 126 -26.25 6.26 67.17
CA ASP A 126 -26.70 7.36 66.30
C ASP A 126 -26.62 8.77 66.95
N ASP A 127 -26.61 8.85 68.28
CA ASP A 127 -26.57 10.12 69.02
C ASP A 127 -25.29 10.94 68.72
N THR A 128 -24.17 10.27 68.45
CA THR A 128 -22.89 10.90 68.08
C THR A 128 -22.94 11.46 66.65
N ALA A 129 -23.54 10.73 65.72
CA ALA A 129 -23.72 11.20 64.34
C ALA A 129 -24.68 12.37 64.25
N GLN A 130 -25.70 12.41 65.12
CA GLN A 130 -26.64 13.51 65.17
C GLN A 130 -25.99 14.79 65.73
N ARG A 131 -25.03 14.67 66.66
CA ARG A 131 -24.26 15.80 67.17
C ARG A 131 -23.22 16.33 66.18
N CYS A 132 -22.56 15.45 65.41
CA CYS A 132 -21.61 15.86 64.37
C CYS A 132 -22.26 16.08 62.98
N ALA A 133 -23.57 16.31 62.92
CA ALA A 133 -24.29 16.41 61.65
C ALA A 133 -23.80 17.59 60.79
N ALA A 134 -23.47 18.73 61.42
CA ALA A 134 -22.96 19.90 60.73
C ALA A 134 -21.58 19.66 60.09
N GLU A 135 -20.70 18.94 60.79
CA GLU A 135 -19.36 18.59 60.32
C GLU A 135 -19.42 17.53 59.22
N ARG A 136 -20.35 16.59 59.32
CA ARG A 136 -20.62 15.59 58.27
C ARG A 136 -21.15 16.25 57.00
N GLU A 137 -22.09 17.20 57.14
CA GLU A 137 -22.60 17.97 56.01
C GLU A 137 -21.52 18.82 55.35
N ALA A 138 -20.68 19.51 56.15
CA ALA A 138 -19.55 20.28 55.64
C ALA A 138 -18.54 19.41 54.89
N ALA A 139 -18.21 18.23 55.42
CA ALA A 139 -17.30 17.29 54.77
C ALA A 139 -17.89 16.70 53.46
N LEU A 140 -19.19 16.39 53.42
CA LEU A 140 -19.87 15.96 52.20
C LEU A 140 -19.89 17.06 51.14
N LEU A 141 -20.16 18.31 51.54
CA LEU A 141 -20.10 19.48 50.65
C LEU A 141 -18.69 19.64 50.07
N GLU A 142 -17.65 19.61 50.90
CA GLU A 142 -16.27 19.79 50.47
C GLU A 142 -15.74 18.60 49.63
N GLN A 143 -16.21 17.37 49.89
CA GLN A 143 -15.91 16.21 49.04
C GLN A 143 -16.61 16.30 47.67
N ALA A 144 -17.84 16.84 47.63
CA ALA A 144 -18.58 17.01 46.39
C ALA A 144 -18.07 18.18 45.55
N THR A 145 -17.58 19.26 46.17
CA THR A 145 -17.08 20.46 45.47
C THR A 145 -15.57 20.46 45.22
N GLY A 146 -14.84 19.50 45.80
CA GLY A 146 -13.38 19.48 45.83
C GLY A 146 -12.79 20.52 46.82
N PRO A 147 -11.55 20.33 47.30
CA PRO A 147 -10.91 21.28 48.21
C PRO A 147 -10.77 22.66 47.57
N ALA A 148 -10.90 23.72 48.37
CA ALA A 148 -10.61 25.08 47.92
C ALA A 148 -9.13 25.16 47.49
N GLY A 149 -8.90 25.27 46.19
CA GLY A 149 -7.57 25.23 45.58
C GLY A 149 -7.67 25.17 44.05
N PRO A 150 -6.53 25.32 43.34
CA PRO A 150 -6.51 25.52 41.89
C PRO A 150 -7.19 24.41 41.08
N VAL A 151 -7.26 23.18 41.61
CA VAL A 151 -7.95 22.06 40.95
C VAL A 151 -9.47 22.12 41.17
N GLY A 152 -9.92 22.38 42.40
CA GLY A 152 -11.36 22.56 42.69
C GLY A 152 -11.95 23.84 42.11
N ASP A 153 -11.12 24.86 41.88
CA ASP A 153 -11.51 26.08 41.16
C ASP A 153 -11.69 25.82 39.67
N VAL A 154 -10.94 24.88 39.06
CA VAL A 154 -11.14 24.46 37.66
C VAL A 154 -12.45 23.71 37.49
N ASP A 155 -12.80 22.78 38.39
CA ASP A 155 -14.08 22.06 38.30
C ASP A 155 -15.28 22.97 38.58
N ARG A 156 -15.16 23.92 39.51
CA ARG A 156 -16.19 24.95 39.74
C ARG A 156 -16.28 25.93 38.57
N ALA A 157 -15.15 26.32 37.97
CA ALA A 157 -15.14 27.13 36.76
C ALA A 157 -15.73 26.38 35.56
N TRP A 158 -15.44 25.08 35.42
CA TRP A 158 -15.97 24.24 34.34
C TRP A 158 -17.46 23.99 34.49
N THR A 159 -17.94 23.68 35.69
CA THR A 159 -19.38 23.49 35.95
C THR A 159 -20.16 24.79 35.79
N ALA A 160 -19.64 25.92 36.30
CA ALA A 160 -20.23 27.23 36.06
C ALA A 160 -20.20 27.60 34.57
N PHE A 161 -19.10 27.32 33.88
CA PHE A 161 -18.99 27.50 32.43
C PHE A 161 -19.97 26.60 31.67
N ALA A 162 -20.07 25.32 32.02
CA ALA A 162 -20.95 24.36 31.38
C ALA A 162 -22.43 24.71 31.62
N ALA A 163 -22.81 25.11 32.83
CA ALA A 163 -24.18 25.54 33.12
C ALA A 163 -24.54 26.86 32.41
N THR A 164 -23.60 27.81 32.35
CA THR A 164 -23.85 29.13 31.75
C THR A 164 -23.78 29.10 30.23
N TRP A 165 -22.88 28.30 29.67
CA TRP A 165 -22.59 28.28 28.24
C TRP A 165 -23.01 26.97 27.57
N VAL A 166 -22.71 25.79 28.11
CA VAL A 166 -22.95 24.51 27.38
C VAL A 166 -24.41 24.05 27.47
N ALA A 167 -24.98 23.97 28.67
CA ALA A 167 -26.32 23.46 28.95
C ALA A 167 -27.44 24.18 28.17
N PRO A 168 -27.49 25.53 28.08
CA PRO A 168 -28.54 26.21 27.31
C PRO A 168 -28.43 25.97 25.79
N PHE A 169 -27.26 25.60 25.27
CA PHE A 169 -27.07 25.28 23.86
C PHE A 169 -27.26 23.82 23.53
N LEU A 170 -27.11 22.91 24.48
CA LEU A 170 -27.13 21.46 24.23
C LEU A 170 -28.45 21.00 23.59
N GLY A 171 -29.60 21.48 24.10
CA GLY A 171 -30.91 21.14 23.53
C GLY A 171 -31.10 21.62 22.09
N GLY A 172 -30.70 22.86 21.80
CA GLY A 172 -30.76 23.42 20.44
C GLY A 172 -29.79 22.73 19.48
N LEU A 173 -28.59 22.38 19.96
CA LEU A 173 -27.58 21.65 19.20
C LEU A 173 -28.07 20.24 18.85
N LEU A 174 -28.65 19.51 19.80
CA LEU A 174 -29.20 18.17 19.56
C LEU A 174 -30.35 18.19 18.55
N ILE A 175 -31.24 19.17 18.63
CA ILE A 175 -32.33 19.36 17.66
C ILE A 175 -31.76 19.70 16.27
N ALA A 176 -30.78 20.60 16.19
CA ALA A 176 -30.12 20.94 14.94
C ALA A 176 -29.41 19.72 14.31
N LEU A 177 -28.69 18.93 15.11
CA LEU A 177 -28.04 17.70 14.67
C LEU A 177 -29.07 16.66 14.19
N ALA A 178 -30.19 16.50 14.90
CA ALA A 178 -31.27 15.61 14.48
C ALA A 178 -31.89 16.05 13.15
N TRP A 179 -32.10 17.35 12.94
CA TRP A 179 -32.58 17.90 11.67
C TRP A 179 -31.58 17.71 10.53
N VAL A 180 -30.28 17.94 10.77
CA VAL A 180 -29.22 17.68 9.79
C VAL A 180 -29.21 16.20 9.40
N ALA A 181 -29.27 15.31 10.39
CA ALA A 181 -29.31 13.87 10.16
C ALA A 181 -30.56 13.47 9.35
N LEU A 182 -31.73 14.01 9.69
CA LEU A 182 -32.99 13.76 8.96
C LEU A 182 -32.89 14.22 7.50
N TRP A 183 -32.47 15.46 7.26
CA TRP A 183 -32.30 15.99 5.89
C TRP A 183 -31.25 15.23 5.10
N PHE A 184 -30.17 14.81 5.75
CA PHE A 184 -29.14 14.00 5.13
C PHE A 184 -29.70 12.64 4.69
N VAL A 185 -30.43 11.93 5.55
CA VAL A 185 -31.07 10.65 5.22
C VAL A 185 -32.08 10.82 4.09
N LEU A 186 -32.92 11.86 4.16
CA LEU A 186 -33.91 12.14 3.13
C LEU A 186 -33.23 12.46 1.78
N ALA A 187 -32.17 13.27 1.79
CA ALA A 187 -31.39 13.57 0.60
C ALA A 187 -30.76 12.31 0.00
N VAL A 188 -30.12 11.46 0.81
CA VAL A 188 -29.55 10.18 0.35
C VAL A 188 -30.63 9.29 -0.28
N ARG A 189 -31.78 9.14 0.38
CA ARG A 189 -32.91 8.33 -0.13
C ARG A 189 -33.47 8.90 -1.44
N LEU A 190 -33.64 10.21 -1.52
CA LEU A 190 -34.13 10.89 -2.72
C LEU A 190 -33.15 10.75 -3.89
N LEU A 191 -31.86 10.99 -3.64
CA LEU A 191 -30.77 10.89 -4.62
C LEU A 191 -30.58 9.45 -5.13
N THR A 192 -30.80 8.44 -4.29
CA THR A 192 -30.69 7.03 -4.68
C THR A 192 -31.95 6.51 -5.38
N ALA A 193 -33.13 7.08 -5.07
CA ALA A 193 -34.39 6.72 -5.71
C ALA A 193 -34.54 7.35 -7.10
N LEU A 194 -34.11 8.60 -7.30
CA LEU A 194 -34.24 9.27 -8.59
C LEU A 194 -33.19 8.78 -9.62
N PRO A 195 -33.61 8.48 -10.87
CA PRO A 195 -32.70 8.21 -11.97
C PRO A 195 -32.05 9.51 -12.45
N TRP A 196 -31.18 10.11 -11.63
CA TRP A 196 -30.52 11.35 -12.01
C TRP A 196 -29.55 11.12 -13.18
N PRO A 197 -29.36 12.08 -14.08
CA PRO A 197 -28.32 12.03 -15.11
C PRO A 197 -26.95 12.28 -14.48
N HIS A 198 -26.45 11.26 -13.77
CA HIS A 198 -25.24 11.31 -12.94
C HIS A 198 -23.95 11.57 -13.75
N ALA A 199 -23.97 11.53 -15.09
CA ALA A 199 -22.78 11.65 -15.92
C ALA A 199 -22.06 13.01 -15.76
N ARG A 200 -22.78 14.11 -15.52
CA ARG A 200 -22.18 15.47 -15.48
C ARG A 200 -21.55 15.85 -14.13
N LEU A 201 -21.97 15.24 -13.02
CA LEU A 201 -21.46 15.53 -11.66
C LEU A 201 -20.20 14.72 -11.28
N ARG A 202 -19.66 13.92 -12.22
CA ARG A 202 -18.59 12.94 -11.96
C ARG A 202 -17.18 13.48 -12.17
N SER A 203 -17.01 14.68 -12.71
CA SER A 203 -15.66 15.24 -12.84
C SER A 203 -15.08 15.52 -11.45
N ALA A 204 -13.77 15.34 -11.28
CA ALA A 204 -13.08 15.65 -10.03
C ALA A 204 -13.35 17.10 -9.57
N GLY A 205 -13.48 18.02 -10.53
CA GLY A 205 -13.88 19.41 -10.27
C GLY A 205 -15.29 19.56 -9.71
N ALA A 206 -16.28 18.82 -10.25
CA ALA A 206 -17.63 18.82 -9.72
C ALA A 206 -17.69 18.24 -8.30
N GLN A 207 -16.94 17.15 -8.03
CA GLN A 207 -16.87 16.56 -6.69
C GLN A 207 -16.23 17.50 -5.67
N ALA A 208 -15.16 18.22 -6.05
CA ALA A 208 -14.56 19.24 -5.21
C ALA A 208 -15.53 20.41 -4.96
N ALA A 209 -16.26 20.85 -5.99
CA ALA A 209 -17.27 21.91 -5.86
C ALA A 209 -18.41 21.51 -4.92
N LEU A 210 -18.89 20.26 -4.98
CA LEU A 210 -19.91 19.74 -4.06
C LEU A 210 -19.40 19.73 -2.61
N ALA A 211 -18.17 19.27 -2.37
CA ALA A 211 -17.58 19.24 -1.03
C ALA A 211 -17.38 20.66 -0.47
N VAL A 212 -16.82 21.58 -1.25
CA VAL A 212 -16.64 22.98 -0.86
C VAL A 212 -17.99 23.64 -0.62
N GLY A 213 -18.97 23.42 -1.49
CA GLY A 213 -20.33 23.95 -1.34
C GLY A 213 -21.00 23.45 -0.06
N ALA A 214 -20.85 22.17 0.29
CA ALA A 214 -21.36 21.61 1.54
C ALA A 214 -20.72 22.26 2.77
N ILE A 215 -19.39 22.42 2.77
CA ILE A 215 -18.66 23.05 3.88
C ILE A 215 -19.06 24.51 4.03
N VAL A 216 -19.11 25.27 2.94
CA VAL A 216 -19.48 26.70 2.96
C VAL A 216 -20.91 26.87 3.45
N ALA A 217 -21.87 26.07 2.95
CA ALA A 217 -23.26 26.13 3.40
C ALA A 217 -23.40 25.79 4.90
N ALA A 218 -22.68 24.77 5.38
CA ALA A 218 -22.66 24.41 6.80
C ALA A 218 -22.06 25.52 7.67
N LEU A 219 -20.94 26.13 7.25
CA LEU A 219 -20.31 27.24 7.98
C LEU A 219 -21.24 28.45 8.07
N ILE A 220 -21.90 28.83 6.97
CA ILE A 220 -22.87 29.94 6.97
C ILE A 220 -24.03 29.62 7.93
N ALA A 221 -24.55 28.39 7.90
CA ALA A 221 -25.62 27.98 8.81
C ALA A 221 -25.19 28.06 10.29
N VAL A 222 -23.98 27.61 10.62
CA VAL A 222 -23.43 27.68 11.99
C VAL A 222 -23.26 29.12 12.44
N VAL A 223 -22.73 30.01 11.59
CA VAL A 223 -22.59 31.43 11.89
C VAL A 223 -23.95 32.09 12.14
N LEU A 224 -24.98 31.77 11.33
CA LEU A 224 -26.33 32.27 11.54
C LEU A 224 -26.94 31.75 12.85
N LEU A 225 -26.76 30.46 13.16
CA LEU A 225 -27.19 29.86 14.43
C LEU A 225 -26.52 30.53 15.63
N LEU A 226 -25.20 30.75 15.58
CA LEU A 226 -24.47 31.46 16.64
C LEU A 226 -24.93 32.91 16.80
N GLY A 227 -25.23 33.60 15.69
CA GLY A 227 -25.83 34.94 15.70
C GLY A 227 -27.18 34.96 16.42
N LEU A 228 -28.07 34.04 16.08
CA LEU A 228 -29.39 33.88 16.70
C LEU A 228 -29.30 33.57 18.19
N LEU A 229 -28.39 32.68 18.57
CA LEU A 229 -28.15 32.34 19.98
C LEU A 229 -27.62 33.54 20.77
N ARG A 230 -26.74 34.35 20.16
CA ARG A 230 -26.21 35.57 20.78
C ARG A 230 -27.29 36.64 20.96
N GLU A 231 -28.22 36.78 20.02
CA GLU A 231 -29.36 37.70 20.17
C GLU A 231 -30.34 37.22 21.24
N ARG A 232 -30.62 35.91 21.29
CA ARG A 232 -31.47 35.31 22.34
C ARG A 232 -30.91 35.54 23.74
N GLY A 233 -29.59 35.43 23.91
CA GLY A 233 -28.91 35.70 25.18
C GLY A 233 -28.92 37.17 25.62
N ARG A 234 -29.14 38.12 24.68
CA ARG A 234 -29.25 39.56 25.01
C ARG A 234 -30.66 39.98 25.43
N GLY A 235 -31.69 39.19 25.08
CA GLY A 235 -33.10 39.54 25.28
C GLY A 235 -33.67 39.23 26.66
N THR A 236 -33.00 38.45 27.51
CA THR A 236 -33.48 38.11 28.86
C THR A 236 -32.70 38.87 29.93
N ARG A 237 -32.92 40.19 30.03
CA ARG A 237 -32.54 40.92 31.24
C ARG A 237 -33.74 40.89 32.19
N PHE A 238 -33.60 40.14 33.27
CA PHE A 238 -34.51 40.25 34.41
C PHE A 238 -34.38 41.67 34.96
N THR A 239 -35.44 42.47 34.87
CA THR A 239 -35.57 43.70 35.65
C THR A 239 -35.70 43.31 37.13
N ALA A 240 -35.05 44.06 38.01
CA ALA A 240 -34.97 43.76 39.44
C ALA A 240 -36.34 43.71 40.15
N ASP A 241 -37.40 44.20 39.50
CA ASP A 241 -38.76 44.28 40.06
C ASP A 241 -39.62 43.02 39.83
N GLY A 242 -39.07 41.96 39.23
CA GLY A 242 -39.76 40.66 39.12
C GLY A 242 -40.99 40.61 38.22
N SER A 243 -41.37 41.70 37.55
CA SER A 243 -42.44 41.72 36.56
C SER A 243 -41.94 41.24 35.19
N VAL A 244 -42.47 40.11 34.73
CA VAL A 244 -42.24 39.56 33.38
C VAL A 244 -43.19 40.25 32.39
N ASP A 245 -42.98 41.54 32.13
CA ASP A 245 -43.72 42.26 31.08
C ASP A 245 -42.93 42.21 29.77
N GLY A 246 -43.14 41.11 29.05
CA GLY A 246 -42.56 40.87 27.73
C GLY A 246 -42.68 39.41 27.37
N GLY A 247 -43.86 39.00 26.89
CA GLY A 247 -44.03 37.68 26.28
C GLY A 247 -42.89 37.44 25.28
N PRO A 248 -42.32 36.22 25.22
CA PRO A 248 -41.13 35.95 24.42
C PRO A 248 -41.39 36.48 23.01
N ALA A 249 -40.69 37.56 22.64
CA ALA A 249 -40.77 38.11 21.30
C ALA A 249 -40.35 36.97 20.37
N GLN A 250 -41.35 36.32 19.78
CA GLN A 250 -41.13 35.20 18.88
C GLN A 250 -40.32 35.78 17.73
N ALA A 251 -39.03 35.47 17.68
CA ALA A 251 -38.21 35.78 16.53
C ALA A 251 -38.99 35.28 15.30
N PRO A 252 -39.24 36.14 14.29
CA PRO A 252 -40.15 35.79 13.22
C PRO A 252 -39.70 34.48 12.58
N LEU A 253 -40.63 33.52 12.44
CA LEU A 253 -40.43 32.19 11.84
C LEU A 253 -39.40 32.13 10.69
N PRO A 254 -39.36 33.07 9.70
CA PRO A 254 -38.33 33.07 8.65
C PRO A 254 -36.87 33.05 9.13
N PHE A 255 -36.56 33.55 10.34
CA PHE A 255 -35.20 33.55 10.88
C PHE A 255 -34.67 32.15 11.22
N TRP A 256 -35.55 31.19 11.56
CA TRP A 256 -35.16 29.80 11.79
C TRP A 256 -35.15 28.97 10.50
N ILE A 257 -35.91 29.39 9.49
CA ILE A 257 -36.01 28.68 8.20
C ILE A 257 -34.70 28.76 7.43
N LEU A 258 -34.04 29.93 7.39
CA LEU A 258 -32.80 30.10 6.62
C LEU A 258 -31.65 29.17 7.03
N PRO A 259 -31.24 29.07 8.32
CA PRO A 259 -30.20 28.13 8.72
C PRO A 259 -30.63 26.67 8.52
N ALA A 260 -31.91 26.34 8.71
CA ALA A 260 -32.42 25.00 8.45
C ALA A 260 -32.32 24.62 6.95
N VAL A 261 -32.67 25.55 6.04
CA VAL A 261 -32.53 25.37 4.59
C VAL A 261 -31.06 25.22 4.21
N LEU A 262 -30.15 26.03 4.77
CA LEU A 262 -28.71 25.92 4.49
C LEU A 262 -28.13 24.59 4.98
N LEU A 263 -28.55 24.10 6.15
CA LEU A 263 -28.18 22.77 6.64
C LEU A 263 -28.72 21.66 5.75
N ALA A 264 -29.96 21.78 5.25
CA ALA A 264 -30.53 20.83 4.30
C ALA A 264 -29.76 20.82 2.97
N VAL A 265 -29.37 22.00 2.45
CA VAL A 265 -28.53 22.13 1.26
C VAL A 265 -27.14 21.53 1.50
N ALA A 266 -26.51 21.84 2.64
CA ALA A 266 -25.22 21.26 3.02
C ALA A 266 -25.29 19.74 3.10
N ALA A 267 -26.34 19.19 3.72
CA ALA A 267 -26.60 17.77 3.81
C ALA A 267 -26.81 17.12 2.43
N ALA A 268 -27.56 17.77 1.54
CA ALA A 268 -27.77 17.28 0.17
C ALA A 268 -26.49 17.30 -0.67
N LEU A 269 -25.68 18.36 -0.57
CA LEU A 269 -24.38 18.46 -1.24
C LEU A 269 -23.39 17.43 -0.69
N ALA A 270 -23.34 17.25 0.63
CA ALA A 270 -22.52 16.23 1.28
C ALA A 270 -22.97 14.81 0.87
N ALA A 271 -24.28 14.55 0.82
CA ALA A 271 -24.83 13.29 0.35
C ALA A 271 -24.45 13.04 -1.12
N ALA A 272 -24.58 14.05 -2.00
CA ALA A 272 -24.17 13.95 -3.40
C ALA A 272 -22.66 13.69 -3.55
N HIS A 273 -21.82 14.34 -2.73
CA HIS A 273 -20.39 14.09 -2.70
C HIS A 273 -20.06 12.66 -2.24
N LEU A 274 -20.69 12.19 -1.16
CA LEU A 274 -20.45 10.86 -0.60
C LEU A 274 -20.97 9.74 -1.53
N LEU A 275 -22.10 9.94 -2.20
CA LEU A 275 -22.62 9.02 -3.22
C LEU A 275 -21.76 9.00 -4.50
N GLY A 276 -21.07 10.11 -4.79
CA GLY A 276 -20.10 10.21 -5.86
C GLY A 276 -18.78 9.47 -5.56
N ARG A 277 -18.44 9.28 -4.27
CA ARG A 277 -17.23 8.54 -3.88
C ARG A 277 -17.42 7.03 -4.09
N LEU A 278 -16.46 6.45 -4.79
CA LEU A 278 -16.35 5.02 -4.97
C LEU A 278 -15.91 4.38 -3.65
N ARG A 279 -16.85 3.74 -2.97
CA ARG A 279 -16.61 2.93 -1.76
C ARG A 279 -17.22 1.56 -1.98
N ILE A 280 -16.40 0.54 -1.85
CA ILE A 280 -16.79 -0.85 -2.08
C ILE A 280 -16.68 -1.60 -0.75
N THR A 281 -17.75 -2.27 -0.36
CA THR A 281 -17.73 -3.25 0.73
C THR A 281 -17.66 -4.64 0.11
N LEU A 282 -16.62 -5.39 0.48
CA LEU A 282 -16.38 -6.75 -0.02
C LEU A 282 -16.65 -7.73 1.12
N LEU A 283 -17.36 -8.81 0.80
CA LEU A 283 -17.58 -9.91 1.72
C LEU A 283 -17.47 -11.21 0.93
N ALA A 284 -16.49 -12.04 1.27
CA ALA A 284 -16.38 -13.41 0.75
C ALA A 284 -16.84 -14.39 1.84
N ARG A 285 -17.81 -15.25 1.54
CA ARG A 285 -18.33 -16.27 2.45
C ARG A 285 -17.99 -17.65 1.93
N ASP A 286 -17.45 -18.47 2.82
CA ASP A 286 -17.26 -19.89 2.54
C ASP A 286 -18.59 -20.66 2.70
N LYS A 287 -18.65 -21.87 2.12
CA LYS A 287 -19.80 -22.78 2.13
C LYS A 287 -20.37 -23.02 3.54
N GLN A 288 -19.50 -23.03 4.54
CA GLN A 288 -19.84 -23.33 5.94
C GLN A 288 -20.10 -22.08 6.79
N GLY A 289 -19.98 -20.89 6.22
CA GLY A 289 -20.17 -19.62 6.94
C GLY A 289 -19.14 -19.38 8.07
N GLN A 290 -18.01 -20.09 8.07
CA GLN A 290 -16.96 -19.90 9.08
C GLN A 290 -16.33 -18.51 8.96
N THR A 291 -16.24 -17.81 10.09
CA THR A 291 -15.83 -16.40 10.15
C THR A 291 -14.37 -16.19 9.76
N ASP A 292 -13.47 -17.06 10.21
CA ASP A 292 -12.03 -16.86 10.07
C ASP A 292 -11.59 -17.05 8.61
N PHE A 293 -12.12 -18.07 7.95
CA PHE A 293 -11.94 -18.27 6.50
C PHE A 293 -12.57 -17.15 5.67
N SER A 294 -13.69 -16.58 6.13
CA SER A 294 -14.33 -15.46 5.43
C SER A 294 -13.44 -14.19 5.41
N GLU A 295 -12.65 -13.97 6.47
CA GLU A 295 -11.75 -12.82 6.57
C GLU A 295 -10.52 -12.97 5.66
N GLU A 296 -9.87 -14.14 5.67
CA GLU A 296 -8.76 -14.46 4.75
C GLU A 296 -9.19 -14.28 3.29
N ARG A 297 -10.36 -14.84 2.92
CA ARG A 297 -10.89 -14.78 1.55
C ARG A 297 -11.28 -13.37 1.14
N THR A 298 -11.86 -12.61 2.07
CA THR A 298 -12.18 -11.19 1.82
C THR A 298 -10.90 -10.39 1.59
N THR A 299 -9.85 -10.65 2.38
CA THR A 299 -8.53 -10.03 2.21
C THR A 299 -7.90 -10.41 0.87
N GLN A 300 -7.98 -11.67 0.46
CA GLN A 300 -7.49 -12.15 -0.83
C GLN A 300 -8.24 -11.47 -2.00
N LEU A 301 -9.56 -11.34 -1.90
CA LEU A 301 -10.38 -10.65 -2.90
C LEU A 301 -10.04 -9.15 -2.97
N ILE A 302 -9.84 -8.48 -1.83
CA ILE A 302 -9.39 -7.08 -1.77
C ILE A 302 -8.04 -6.93 -2.48
N ALA A 303 -7.08 -7.79 -2.15
CA ALA A 303 -5.75 -7.75 -2.74
C ALA A 303 -5.78 -8.01 -4.26
N LEU A 304 -6.60 -8.95 -4.72
CA LEU A 304 -6.78 -9.21 -6.15
C LEU A 304 -7.53 -8.07 -6.83
N LEU A 305 -8.56 -7.49 -6.21
CA LEU A 305 -9.27 -6.34 -6.77
C LEU A 305 -8.35 -5.12 -6.91
N GLY A 306 -7.48 -4.87 -5.92
CA GLY A 306 -6.43 -3.87 -6.03
C GLY A 306 -5.42 -4.18 -7.14
N ARG A 307 -5.08 -5.46 -7.35
CA ARG A 307 -4.23 -5.87 -8.47
C ARG A 307 -4.88 -5.74 -9.84
N VAL A 308 -6.15 -6.15 -9.97
CA VAL A 308 -6.87 -6.05 -11.25
C VAL A 308 -7.19 -4.60 -11.58
N GLY A 309 -7.66 -3.78 -10.64
CA GLY A 309 -8.17 -2.44 -10.92
C GLY A 309 -7.36 -1.24 -10.42
N GLY A 310 -6.25 -1.49 -9.73
CA GLY A 310 -5.41 -0.44 -9.15
C GLY A 310 -3.92 -0.56 -9.47
N SER A 311 -3.50 -1.63 -10.16
CA SER A 311 -2.11 -1.78 -10.57
C SER A 311 -1.81 -0.94 -11.80
N PRO A 312 -0.59 -0.36 -11.90
CA PRO A 312 -0.19 0.32 -13.12
C PRO A 312 -0.18 -0.66 -14.31
N PRO A 313 -0.43 -0.17 -15.54
CA PRO A 313 -0.35 -0.97 -16.75
C PRO A 313 0.99 -1.70 -16.85
N ALA A 314 0.95 -3.01 -17.12
CA ALA A 314 2.15 -3.85 -17.20
C ALA A 314 2.26 -4.58 -18.54
N GLY A 315 3.50 -4.95 -18.90
CA GLY A 315 3.84 -5.62 -20.16
C GLY A 315 3.92 -4.66 -21.35
N VAL A 316 4.99 -4.74 -22.13
CA VAL A 316 5.24 -3.80 -23.25
C VAL A 316 4.57 -4.29 -24.55
N GLU A 317 4.61 -5.59 -24.84
CA GLU A 317 4.03 -6.17 -26.06
C GLU A 317 2.58 -6.65 -25.86
N ILE A 318 2.27 -7.19 -24.68
CA ILE A 318 0.93 -7.67 -24.31
C ILE A 318 0.53 -7.12 -22.94
N PRO A 319 -0.78 -6.87 -22.71
CA PRO A 319 -1.26 -6.49 -21.39
C PRO A 319 -1.05 -7.63 -20.40
N ARG A 320 -0.38 -7.36 -19.28
CA ARG A 320 -0.29 -8.27 -18.13
C ARG A 320 -1.27 -7.82 -17.05
N GLY A 321 -2.38 -8.51 -16.93
CA GLY A 321 -3.52 -8.05 -16.13
C GLY A 321 -4.36 -6.99 -16.85
N SER A 322 -5.10 -6.18 -16.09
CA SER A 322 -5.93 -5.10 -16.64
C SER A 322 -5.19 -3.75 -16.54
N ASP A 323 -5.41 -2.85 -17.50
CA ASP A 323 -4.80 -1.50 -17.48
C ASP A 323 -5.62 -0.48 -16.68
N VAL A 324 -6.49 -0.96 -15.81
CA VAL A 324 -7.34 -0.11 -14.98
C VAL A 324 -6.52 0.37 -13.78
N THR A 325 -6.40 1.69 -13.64
CA THR A 325 -5.70 2.37 -12.52
C THR A 325 -6.64 3.16 -11.61
N SER A 326 -7.96 3.10 -11.87
CA SER A 326 -8.95 3.92 -11.18
C SER A 326 -9.23 3.51 -9.73
N LEU A 327 -8.89 2.28 -9.32
CA LEU A 327 -9.01 1.86 -7.92
C LEU A 327 -7.72 2.20 -7.17
N SER A 328 -7.66 3.39 -6.58
CA SER A 328 -6.64 3.69 -5.59
C SER A 328 -6.86 2.88 -4.32
N GLU A 329 -5.80 2.51 -3.59
CA GLU A 329 -5.91 1.75 -2.32
C GLU A 329 -6.89 2.36 -1.32
N SER A 330 -7.03 3.69 -1.34
CA SER A 330 -7.99 4.45 -0.50
C SER A 330 -9.47 4.18 -0.79
N THR A 331 -9.81 3.50 -1.90
CA THR A 331 -11.18 3.11 -2.25
C THR A 331 -11.59 1.75 -1.66
N LEU A 332 -10.61 0.97 -1.22
CA LEU A 332 -10.77 -0.35 -0.62
C LEU A 332 -10.59 -0.22 0.89
N LEU A 333 -11.68 0.11 1.59
CA LEU A 333 -11.64 0.16 3.06
C LEU A 333 -11.78 -1.27 3.61
N PRO A 334 -10.78 -1.80 4.33
CA PRO A 334 -11.04 -2.94 5.20
C PRO A 334 -12.13 -2.53 6.21
N ALA A 335 -13.00 -3.48 6.57
CA ALA A 335 -13.94 -3.23 7.66
C ALA A 335 -13.14 -2.83 8.91
N PRO A 336 -13.51 -1.77 9.64
CA PRO A 336 -12.75 -1.35 10.80
C PRO A 336 -12.71 -2.47 11.84
N ALA A 337 -11.52 -2.78 12.35
CA ALA A 337 -11.35 -3.83 13.36
C ALA A 337 -11.99 -3.46 14.71
N ASN A 338 -11.96 -2.16 15.06
CA ASN A 338 -12.39 -1.68 16.38
C ASN A 338 -13.91 -1.75 16.58
N ALA A 339 -14.36 -2.35 17.68
CA ALA A 339 -15.77 -2.53 18.01
C ALA A 339 -16.57 -1.21 18.03
N VAL A 340 -15.98 -0.11 18.52
CA VAL A 340 -16.60 1.22 18.54
C VAL A 340 -16.78 1.79 17.13
N ALA A 341 -15.79 1.60 16.25
CA ALA A 341 -15.88 2.02 14.86
C ALA A 341 -16.89 1.15 14.08
N LYS A 342 -16.96 -0.16 14.36
CA LYS A 342 -18.02 -1.05 13.85
C LYS A 342 -19.40 -0.60 14.31
N ALA A 343 -19.58 -0.25 15.58
CA ALA A 343 -20.85 0.24 16.12
C ALA A 343 -21.25 1.57 15.48
N ALA A 344 -20.31 2.53 15.37
CA ALA A 344 -20.56 3.80 14.70
C ALA A 344 -20.91 3.61 13.21
N LEU A 345 -20.22 2.71 12.49
CA LEU A 345 -20.56 2.36 11.11
C LEU A 345 -21.84 1.55 10.98
N ALA A 346 -22.22 0.76 11.98
CA ALA A 346 -23.48 0.04 11.99
C ALA A 346 -24.65 1.01 12.20
N ILE A 347 -24.51 1.97 13.12
CA ILE A 347 -25.48 3.06 13.31
C ILE A 347 -25.55 3.91 12.04
N LEU A 348 -24.41 4.32 11.49
CA LEU A 348 -24.34 5.08 10.25
C LEU A 348 -24.89 4.28 9.06
N GLY A 349 -24.65 2.97 9.00
CA GLY A 349 -25.16 2.06 7.98
C GLY A 349 -26.67 1.82 8.10
N ALA A 350 -27.19 1.74 9.32
CA ALA A 350 -28.63 1.64 9.59
C ALA A 350 -29.37 2.94 9.21
N VAL A 351 -28.73 4.10 9.44
CA VAL A 351 -29.30 5.43 9.16
C VAL A 351 -29.17 5.81 7.67
N ILE A 352 -27.99 5.61 7.06
CA ILE A 352 -27.70 5.96 5.65
C ILE A 352 -28.17 4.86 4.68
N GLY A 353 -28.37 3.64 5.17
CA GLY A 353 -29.14 2.60 4.49
C GLY A 353 -28.36 1.71 3.53
N THR A 354 -27.29 2.14 2.88
CA THR A 354 -26.51 1.27 1.97
C THR A 354 -25.11 1.81 1.73
N THR A 355 -24.07 0.97 1.87
CA THR A 355 -22.81 1.25 1.19
C THR A 355 -23.08 1.27 -0.32
N PRO A 356 -22.52 2.25 -1.05
CA PRO A 356 -22.95 2.49 -2.42
C PRO A 356 -22.65 1.30 -3.32
N TRP A 357 -21.61 0.53 -3.00
CA TRP A 357 -21.28 -0.74 -3.64
C TRP A 357 -21.06 -1.81 -2.59
N LYS A 358 -21.74 -2.94 -2.76
CA LYS A 358 -21.54 -4.14 -1.94
C LYS A 358 -21.37 -5.34 -2.85
N VAL A 359 -20.31 -6.09 -2.62
CA VAL A 359 -19.95 -7.30 -3.34
C VAL A 359 -20.03 -8.45 -2.36
N ALA A 360 -20.86 -9.45 -2.69
CA ALA A 360 -20.89 -10.73 -1.99
C ALA A 360 -20.31 -11.79 -2.92
N LEU A 361 -19.29 -12.51 -2.44
CA LEU A 361 -18.71 -13.68 -3.10
C LEU A 361 -19.03 -14.91 -2.24
N ASP A 362 -19.93 -15.76 -2.71
CA ASP A 362 -20.35 -16.96 -2.00
C ASP A 362 -19.77 -18.19 -2.70
N TYR A 363 -18.88 -18.92 -2.03
CA TYR A 363 -18.32 -20.17 -2.55
C TYR A 363 -19.36 -21.30 -2.44
N LEU A 364 -19.65 -21.97 -3.55
CA LEU A 364 -20.62 -23.08 -3.60
C LEU A 364 -19.90 -24.42 -3.39
N ASP A 365 -18.72 -24.56 -4.02
CA ASP A 365 -17.76 -25.65 -3.83
C ASP A 365 -16.32 -25.15 -4.12
N GLU A 366 -15.36 -26.05 -4.30
CA GLU A 366 -13.95 -25.69 -4.54
C GLU A 366 -13.69 -25.12 -5.94
N ASP A 367 -14.57 -25.43 -6.90
CA ASP A 367 -14.43 -25.12 -8.32
C ASP A 367 -15.48 -24.08 -8.79
N THR A 368 -16.47 -23.78 -7.96
CA THR A 368 -17.57 -22.89 -8.29
C THR A 368 -17.85 -21.87 -7.17
N ALA A 369 -18.07 -20.63 -7.58
CA ALA A 369 -18.47 -19.54 -6.70
C ALA A 369 -19.52 -18.66 -7.40
N SER A 370 -20.33 -17.95 -6.62
CA SER A 370 -21.26 -16.96 -7.13
C SER A 370 -20.86 -15.58 -6.62
N VAL A 371 -20.81 -14.60 -7.52
CA VAL A 371 -20.55 -13.20 -7.17
C VAL A 371 -21.79 -12.38 -7.45
N VAL A 372 -22.19 -11.56 -6.48
CA VAL A 372 -23.30 -10.61 -6.59
C VAL A 372 -22.80 -9.22 -6.25
N VAL A 373 -22.88 -8.32 -7.21
CA VAL A 373 -22.53 -6.91 -7.10
C VAL A 373 -23.81 -6.11 -7.01
N THR A 374 -24.00 -5.45 -5.87
CA THR A 374 -25.13 -4.58 -5.61
C THR A 374 -24.67 -3.13 -5.52
N ARG A 375 -25.50 -2.21 -6.03
CA ARG A 375 -25.32 -0.78 -5.92
C ARG A 375 -26.53 -0.15 -5.26
N ASN A 376 -26.34 0.55 -4.14
CA ASN A 376 -27.44 1.12 -3.35
C ASN A 376 -28.57 0.10 -3.08
N GLY A 377 -28.19 -1.15 -2.78
CA GLY A 377 -29.13 -2.25 -2.51
C GLY A 377 -29.78 -2.90 -3.74
N ARG A 378 -29.56 -2.38 -4.96
CA ARG A 378 -30.05 -3.00 -6.20
C ARG A 378 -28.99 -3.92 -6.78
N ASN A 379 -29.35 -5.13 -7.20
CA ASN A 379 -28.44 -6.00 -7.94
C ASN A 379 -28.12 -5.37 -9.30
N VAL A 380 -26.84 -5.13 -9.58
CA VAL A 380 -26.36 -4.57 -10.85
C VAL A 380 -25.74 -5.65 -11.71
N GLN A 381 -25.05 -6.61 -11.08
CA GLN A 381 -24.39 -7.70 -11.80
C GLN A 381 -24.28 -8.92 -10.89
N SER A 382 -24.59 -10.09 -11.44
CA SER A 382 -24.36 -11.37 -10.80
C SER A 382 -23.76 -12.34 -11.80
N ALA A 383 -22.82 -13.17 -11.37
CA ALA A 383 -22.20 -14.18 -12.21
C ALA A 383 -21.88 -15.44 -11.39
N VAL A 384 -22.02 -16.59 -12.04
CA VAL A 384 -21.46 -17.86 -11.54
C VAL A 384 -20.08 -18.00 -12.16
N LEU A 385 -19.10 -18.28 -11.31
CA LEU A 385 -17.68 -18.38 -11.60
C LEU A 385 -17.30 -19.84 -11.50
N THR A 386 -16.52 -20.32 -12.46
CA THR A 386 -16.11 -21.73 -12.52
C THR A 386 -14.65 -21.85 -12.95
N THR A 387 -13.90 -22.75 -12.33
CA THR A 387 -12.51 -23.06 -12.71
C THR A 387 -12.45 -23.97 -13.94
N ASN A 388 -13.40 -24.91 -14.08
CA ASN A 388 -13.26 -26.08 -14.97
C ASN A 388 -14.24 -26.17 -16.15
N GLU A 389 -14.90 -25.08 -16.55
CA GLU A 389 -15.89 -25.17 -17.63
C GLU A 389 -15.22 -25.45 -18.98
N GLY A 390 -15.40 -26.66 -19.50
CA GLY A 390 -14.92 -27.09 -20.82
C GLY A 390 -13.45 -27.48 -20.91
N LEU A 391 -12.74 -27.58 -19.79
CA LEU A 391 -11.39 -28.15 -19.65
C LEU A 391 -11.48 -29.23 -18.58
N SER A 392 -10.79 -30.36 -18.74
CA SER A 392 -10.87 -31.38 -17.68
C SER A 392 -10.24 -30.79 -16.42
N ALA A 393 -10.98 -30.78 -15.32
CA ALA A 393 -10.65 -30.07 -14.08
C ALA A 393 -9.25 -30.36 -13.51
N GLY A 394 -8.70 -31.54 -13.84
CA GLY A 394 -7.37 -31.96 -13.42
C GLY A 394 -6.21 -31.47 -14.30
N GLU A 395 -6.48 -30.86 -15.46
CA GLU A 395 -5.44 -30.39 -16.40
C GLU A 395 -4.92 -28.98 -16.07
N LEU A 396 -5.80 -28.07 -15.64
CA LEU A 396 -5.45 -26.68 -15.34
C LEU A 396 -4.78 -26.52 -13.98
N PHE A 397 -5.38 -27.15 -12.96
CA PHE A 397 -4.84 -27.22 -11.61
C PHE A 397 -4.77 -28.69 -11.23
N GLY A 398 -3.73 -29.09 -10.48
CA GLY A 398 -3.70 -30.43 -9.91
C GLY A 398 -4.97 -30.68 -9.07
N VAL A 399 -5.44 -31.93 -9.00
CA VAL A 399 -6.69 -32.30 -8.29
C VAL A 399 -6.70 -31.75 -6.84
N THR A 400 -5.54 -31.63 -6.23
CA THR A 400 -5.34 -31.16 -4.85
C THR A 400 -5.06 -29.66 -4.71
N ASP A 401 -4.92 -28.90 -5.80
CA ASP A 401 -4.58 -27.47 -5.76
C ASP A 401 -5.82 -26.58 -5.56
N THR A 402 -6.41 -26.69 -4.38
CA THR A 402 -7.56 -25.89 -3.96
C THR A 402 -7.22 -24.40 -3.82
N ALA A 403 -5.97 -24.08 -3.47
CA ALA A 403 -5.51 -22.69 -3.32
C ALA A 403 -5.43 -21.96 -4.68
N GLY A 404 -4.89 -22.61 -5.71
CA GLY A 404 -4.85 -22.09 -7.08
C GLY A 404 -6.26 -21.85 -7.64
N LYS A 405 -7.15 -22.84 -7.49
CA LYS A 405 -8.57 -22.75 -7.88
C LYS A 405 -9.28 -21.56 -7.23
N ARG A 406 -9.16 -21.40 -5.91
CA ARG A 406 -9.75 -20.27 -5.17
C ARG A 406 -9.18 -18.92 -5.60
N THR A 407 -7.88 -18.84 -5.85
CA THR A 407 -7.22 -17.63 -6.34
C THR A 407 -7.79 -17.22 -7.70
N MET A 408 -8.00 -18.19 -8.60
CA MET A 408 -8.65 -17.96 -9.90
C MET A 408 -10.09 -17.47 -9.75
N LEU A 409 -10.88 -18.06 -8.84
CA LEU A 409 -12.26 -17.62 -8.57
C LEU A 409 -12.30 -16.18 -8.03
N CYS A 410 -11.40 -15.81 -7.11
CA CYS A 410 -11.26 -14.43 -6.65
C CYS A 410 -10.86 -13.47 -7.78
N ALA A 411 -9.99 -13.87 -8.70
CA ALA A 411 -9.60 -13.04 -9.85
C ALA A 411 -10.78 -12.84 -10.83
N GLN A 412 -11.58 -13.88 -11.09
CA GLN A 412 -12.82 -13.76 -11.84
C GLN A 412 -13.85 -12.86 -11.14
N ALA A 413 -14.01 -12.99 -9.82
CA ALA A 413 -14.87 -12.11 -9.04
C ALA A 413 -14.40 -10.65 -9.12
N ALA A 414 -13.09 -10.40 -9.00
CA ALA A 414 -12.50 -9.08 -9.17
C ALA A 414 -12.82 -8.51 -10.56
N GLY A 415 -12.65 -9.28 -11.63
CA GLY A 415 -13.03 -8.88 -12.99
C GLY A 415 -14.50 -8.48 -13.11
N VAL A 416 -15.42 -9.25 -12.50
CA VAL A 416 -16.86 -8.91 -12.43
C VAL A 416 -17.11 -7.59 -11.72
N VAL A 417 -16.42 -7.34 -10.61
CA VAL A 417 -16.51 -6.06 -9.89
C VAL A 417 -15.99 -4.90 -10.74
N ILE A 418 -14.84 -5.04 -11.40
CA ILE A 418 -14.27 -3.99 -12.25
C ILE A 418 -15.21 -3.63 -13.41
N VAL A 419 -15.79 -4.62 -14.09
CA VAL A 419 -16.75 -4.38 -15.17
C VAL A 419 -18.05 -3.73 -14.66
N ALA A 420 -18.53 -4.12 -13.47
CA ALA A 420 -19.69 -3.47 -12.86
C ALA A 420 -19.40 -1.99 -12.54
N LEU A 421 -18.19 -1.69 -12.06
CA LEU A 421 -17.75 -0.33 -11.76
C LEU A 421 -17.53 0.50 -13.02
N SER A 422 -16.96 -0.07 -14.09
CA SER A 422 -16.70 0.63 -15.35
C SER A 422 -17.98 1.15 -16.02
N ARG A 423 -19.09 0.43 -15.88
CA ARG A 423 -20.41 0.88 -16.36
C ARG A 423 -20.93 2.11 -15.59
N ALA A 424 -20.48 2.30 -14.36
CA ALA A 424 -20.96 3.35 -13.48
C ALA A 424 -20.00 4.54 -13.32
N HIS A 425 -18.70 4.34 -13.58
CA HIS A 425 -17.63 5.30 -13.30
C HIS A 425 -16.66 5.43 -14.49
N PRO A 426 -16.20 6.64 -14.82
CA PRO A 426 -15.09 6.83 -15.78
C PRO A 426 -13.76 6.36 -15.18
N GLY A 427 -12.70 6.28 -15.98
CA GLY A 427 -11.37 5.85 -15.53
C GLY A 427 -11.10 4.35 -15.66
N PHE A 428 -12.07 3.60 -16.16
CA PHE A 428 -11.98 2.15 -16.40
C PHE A 428 -11.79 1.84 -17.89
N GLU A 429 -11.28 2.80 -18.67
CA GLU A 429 -11.09 2.65 -20.10
C GLU A 429 -10.10 1.51 -20.40
N GLY A 430 -9.14 1.22 -19.50
CA GLY A 430 -8.14 0.15 -19.62
C GLY A 430 -8.64 -1.31 -19.64
N LEU A 431 -9.96 -1.53 -19.77
CA LEU A 431 -10.56 -2.85 -19.93
C LEU A 431 -10.48 -3.42 -21.36
N GLY A 432 -9.98 -2.64 -22.33
CA GLY A 432 -9.77 -3.15 -23.69
C GLY A 432 -11.05 -3.64 -24.37
N GLY A 433 -12.19 -2.99 -24.11
CA GLY A 433 -13.49 -3.35 -24.70
C GLY A 433 -14.27 -4.47 -23.99
N ALA A 434 -13.71 -5.07 -22.93
CA ALA A 434 -14.39 -6.13 -22.20
C ALA A 434 -15.72 -5.66 -21.55
N THR A 435 -16.77 -6.45 -21.76
CA THR A 435 -18.13 -6.26 -21.27
C THR A 435 -18.57 -7.32 -20.26
N ASP A 436 -17.89 -8.48 -20.19
CA ASP A 436 -18.10 -9.52 -19.18
C ASP A 436 -16.86 -9.66 -18.28
N GLY A 437 -17.05 -9.46 -16.98
CA GLY A 437 -15.95 -9.50 -16.03
C GLY A 437 -15.35 -10.87 -15.77
N ARG A 438 -16.06 -11.97 -16.11
CA ARG A 438 -15.46 -13.32 -16.09
C ARG A 438 -14.31 -13.41 -17.09
N SER A 439 -14.50 -12.83 -18.28
CA SER A 439 -13.46 -12.76 -19.31
C SER A 439 -12.24 -11.97 -18.83
N VAL A 440 -12.45 -10.82 -18.17
CA VAL A 440 -11.37 -10.00 -17.60
C VAL A 440 -10.57 -10.78 -16.56
N GLY A 441 -11.24 -11.47 -15.64
CA GLY A 441 -10.53 -12.26 -14.63
C GLY A 441 -9.77 -13.45 -15.20
N LEU A 442 -10.31 -14.14 -16.21
CA LEU A 442 -9.58 -15.21 -16.91
C LEU A 442 -8.35 -14.66 -17.64
N GLN A 443 -8.48 -13.52 -18.31
CA GLN A 443 -7.35 -12.83 -18.96
C GLN A 443 -6.28 -12.41 -17.95
N PHE A 444 -6.68 -11.91 -16.78
CA PHE A 444 -5.75 -11.61 -15.70
C PHE A 444 -4.97 -12.85 -15.24
N VAL A 445 -5.67 -13.95 -14.94
CA VAL A 445 -5.04 -15.21 -14.48
C VAL A 445 -4.09 -15.78 -15.55
N ALA A 446 -4.51 -15.79 -16.81
CA ALA A 446 -3.69 -16.28 -17.91
C ALA A 446 -2.39 -15.49 -18.09
N THR A 447 -2.45 -14.16 -17.99
CA THR A 447 -1.31 -13.27 -18.25
C THR A 447 -0.44 -12.99 -17.03
N THR A 448 -0.84 -13.46 -15.85
CA THR A 448 -0.09 -13.27 -14.59
C THR A 448 0.33 -14.61 -13.98
N THR A 449 -0.64 -15.43 -13.55
CA THR A 449 -0.36 -16.73 -12.90
C THR A 449 0.24 -17.76 -13.85
N PHE A 450 -0.26 -17.83 -15.08
CA PHE A 450 0.22 -18.77 -16.10
C PHE A 450 1.09 -18.11 -17.16
N ALA A 451 1.75 -17.00 -16.83
CA ALA A 451 2.59 -16.27 -17.79
C ALA A 451 3.74 -17.13 -18.35
N ASP A 452 4.21 -18.11 -17.56
CA ASP A 452 5.31 -19.04 -17.92
C ASP A 452 4.80 -20.37 -18.52
N ASP A 453 3.48 -20.58 -18.59
CA ASP A 453 2.83 -21.77 -19.15
C ASP A 453 1.94 -21.36 -20.35
N PRO A 454 2.51 -21.25 -21.56
CA PRO A 454 1.81 -20.68 -22.72
C PRO A 454 0.61 -21.52 -23.15
N GLU A 455 0.63 -22.84 -22.93
CA GLU A 455 -0.48 -23.73 -23.30
C GLU A 455 -1.69 -23.46 -22.42
N ARG A 456 -1.52 -23.45 -21.09
CA ARG A 456 -2.61 -23.11 -20.16
C ARG A 456 -3.08 -21.67 -20.33
N ALA A 457 -2.16 -20.73 -20.52
CA ALA A 457 -2.52 -19.34 -20.79
C ALA A 457 -3.36 -19.21 -22.07
N ALA A 458 -2.99 -19.88 -23.15
CA ALA A 458 -3.76 -19.87 -24.40
C ALA A 458 -5.18 -20.46 -24.21
N GLN A 459 -5.32 -21.56 -23.47
CA GLN A 459 -6.62 -22.16 -23.17
C GLN A 459 -7.52 -21.20 -22.37
N LEU A 460 -6.97 -20.55 -21.34
CA LEU A 460 -7.71 -19.59 -20.53
C LEU A 460 -8.10 -18.33 -21.32
N LEU A 461 -7.21 -17.81 -22.17
CA LEU A 461 -7.52 -16.67 -23.04
C LEU A 461 -8.56 -17.02 -24.11
N GLY A 462 -8.45 -18.21 -24.72
CA GLY A 462 -9.49 -18.72 -25.62
C GLY A 462 -10.85 -18.84 -24.94
N ARG A 463 -10.87 -19.30 -23.68
CA ARG A 463 -12.10 -19.31 -22.86
C ARG A 463 -12.61 -17.90 -22.57
N ALA A 464 -11.74 -16.96 -22.22
CA ALA A 464 -12.08 -15.56 -22.00
C ALA A 464 -12.78 -14.96 -23.24
N LEU A 465 -12.26 -15.24 -24.44
CA LEU A 465 -12.84 -14.75 -25.70
C LEU A 465 -14.16 -15.42 -26.09
N ARG A 466 -14.34 -16.70 -25.75
CA ARG A 466 -15.66 -17.35 -25.93
C ARG A 466 -16.74 -16.71 -25.06
N ILE A 467 -16.36 -16.28 -23.84
CA ILE A 467 -17.27 -15.58 -22.93
C ILE A 467 -17.54 -14.14 -23.41
N ASP A 468 -16.49 -13.46 -23.86
CA ASP A 468 -16.56 -12.07 -24.30
C ASP A 468 -15.62 -11.81 -25.49
N PRO A 469 -16.14 -11.90 -26.72
CA PRO A 469 -15.36 -11.62 -27.93
C PRO A 469 -14.88 -10.16 -28.01
N GLY A 470 -15.48 -9.26 -27.23
CA GLY A 470 -15.09 -7.84 -27.16
C GLY A 470 -13.86 -7.57 -26.30
N ASN A 471 -13.33 -8.58 -25.59
CA ASN A 471 -12.13 -8.45 -24.77
C ASN A 471 -10.86 -8.45 -25.64
N TRP A 472 -10.53 -7.29 -26.21
CA TRP A 472 -9.35 -7.13 -27.08
C TRP A 472 -8.04 -7.40 -26.36
N ALA A 473 -7.96 -7.15 -25.04
CA ALA A 473 -6.77 -7.46 -24.26
C ALA A 473 -6.49 -8.97 -24.24
N ALA A 474 -7.53 -9.79 -24.09
CA ALA A 474 -7.41 -11.25 -24.17
C ALA A 474 -7.04 -11.73 -25.57
N ASP A 475 -7.64 -11.15 -26.61
CA ASP A 475 -7.36 -11.49 -28.00
C ASP A 475 -5.90 -11.19 -28.35
N ILE A 476 -5.42 -9.98 -28.06
CA ILE A 476 -4.03 -9.60 -28.33
C ILE A 476 -3.04 -10.52 -27.60
N ALA A 477 -3.30 -10.84 -26.33
CA ALA A 477 -2.47 -11.77 -25.58
C ALA A 477 -2.47 -13.19 -26.19
N LEU A 478 -3.64 -13.69 -26.60
CA LEU A 478 -3.76 -15.01 -27.23
C LEU A 478 -3.01 -15.06 -28.56
N GLN A 479 -3.23 -14.07 -29.43
CA GLN A 479 -2.55 -13.99 -30.73
C GLN A 479 -1.03 -13.90 -30.56
N ASN A 480 -0.55 -13.18 -29.54
CA ASN A 480 0.87 -13.14 -29.23
C ASN A 480 1.40 -14.53 -28.83
N ILE A 481 0.71 -15.27 -27.96
CA ILE A 481 1.14 -16.62 -27.60
C ILE A 481 1.21 -17.55 -28.84
N LEU A 482 0.20 -17.48 -29.70
CA LEU A 482 0.10 -18.34 -30.89
C LEU A 482 1.15 -18.00 -31.96
N HIS A 483 1.48 -16.71 -32.15
CA HIS A 483 2.26 -16.27 -33.30
C HIS A 483 3.63 -15.68 -32.97
N ARG A 484 3.97 -15.43 -31.70
CA ARG A 484 5.25 -14.81 -31.31
C ARG A 484 6.47 -15.64 -31.75
N ARG A 485 6.32 -16.95 -31.85
CA ARG A 485 7.36 -17.89 -32.30
C ARG A 485 7.14 -18.39 -33.73
N ALA A 486 6.20 -17.81 -34.49
CA ALA A 486 5.97 -18.20 -35.86
C ALA A 486 7.19 -17.85 -36.73
N THR A 487 7.62 -18.80 -37.55
CA THR A 487 8.70 -18.61 -38.54
C THR A 487 8.17 -18.67 -39.97
N ASP A 488 6.94 -19.13 -40.17
CA ASP A 488 6.28 -19.14 -41.48
C ASP A 488 5.92 -17.71 -41.92
N PRO A 489 6.45 -17.22 -43.06
CA PRO A 489 6.14 -15.89 -43.57
C PRO A 489 4.64 -15.65 -43.81
N ALA A 490 3.87 -16.68 -44.19
CA ALA A 490 2.43 -16.51 -44.41
C ALA A 490 1.67 -16.25 -43.10
N ALA A 491 1.97 -17.02 -42.05
CA ALA A 491 1.44 -16.79 -40.70
C ALA A 491 1.85 -15.40 -40.16
N LEU A 492 3.11 -14.99 -40.33
CA LEU A 492 3.58 -13.68 -39.89
C LEU A 492 2.90 -12.52 -40.64
N ARG A 493 2.63 -12.65 -41.95
CA ARG A 493 1.85 -11.68 -42.73
C ARG A 493 0.42 -11.56 -42.21
N ALA A 494 -0.26 -12.68 -42.02
CA ALA A 494 -1.61 -12.69 -41.47
C ALA A 494 -1.66 -12.04 -40.08
N TYR A 495 -0.67 -12.34 -39.22
CA TYR A 495 -0.59 -11.75 -37.90
C TYR A 495 -0.32 -10.24 -37.94
N ARG A 496 0.62 -9.79 -38.77
CA ARG A 496 0.91 -8.37 -39.03
C ARG A 496 -0.36 -7.61 -39.43
N ASP A 497 -1.09 -8.12 -40.43
CA ASP A 497 -2.28 -7.45 -40.98
C ASP A 497 -3.40 -7.38 -39.93
N SER A 498 -3.54 -8.44 -39.15
CA SER A 498 -4.48 -8.51 -38.03
C SER A 498 -4.15 -7.50 -36.92
N LEU A 499 -2.86 -7.28 -36.60
CA LEU A 499 -2.42 -6.26 -35.65
C LEU A 499 -2.65 -4.83 -36.19
N ALA A 500 -2.37 -4.60 -37.48
CA ALA A 500 -2.59 -3.31 -38.11
C ALA A 500 -4.06 -2.88 -38.03
N ALA A 501 -4.99 -3.78 -38.37
CA ALA A 501 -6.42 -3.52 -38.28
C ALA A 501 -6.87 -3.19 -36.84
N ARG A 502 -6.35 -3.92 -35.84
CA ARG A 502 -6.66 -3.64 -34.42
C ARG A 502 -6.11 -2.30 -33.95
N ALA A 503 -4.91 -1.92 -34.38
CA ALA A 503 -4.33 -0.63 -34.01
C ALA A 503 -5.22 0.54 -34.44
N ASP A 504 -5.84 0.47 -35.62
CA ASP A 504 -6.77 1.49 -36.11
C ASP A 504 -8.01 1.63 -35.23
N VAL A 505 -8.60 0.50 -34.84
CA VAL A 505 -9.80 0.47 -33.98
C VAL A 505 -9.48 1.00 -32.58
N LEU A 506 -8.34 0.59 -32.01
CA LEU A 506 -7.97 0.90 -30.63
C LEU A 506 -7.46 2.33 -30.45
N ALA A 507 -6.88 2.94 -31.48
CA ALA A 507 -6.33 4.30 -31.40
C ALA A 507 -7.37 5.37 -30.98
N ALA A 508 -8.66 5.11 -31.18
CA ALA A 508 -9.75 6.05 -30.85
C ALA A 508 -10.08 6.14 -29.35
N GLY A 509 -9.70 5.15 -28.52
CA GLY A 509 -10.11 5.14 -27.11
C GLY A 509 -9.33 4.21 -26.17
N GLN A 510 -8.44 3.38 -26.71
CA GLN A 510 -7.68 2.35 -25.98
C GLN A 510 -6.18 2.56 -26.21
N ARG A 511 -5.71 3.77 -25.88
CA ARG A 511 -4.38 4.27 -26.27
C ARG A 511 -3.23 3.34 -25.87
N LEU A 512 -3.20 2.85 -24.63
CA LEU A 512 -2.12 1.97 -24.15
C LEU A 512 -2.14 0.61 -24.87
N LEU A 513 -3.34 0.03 -25.05
CA LEU A 513 -3.48 -1.22 -25.79
C LEU A 513 -3.07 -1.05 -27.26
N ALA A 514 -3.42 0.09 -27.89
CA ALA A 514 -2.99 0.42 -29.25
C ALA A 514 -1.46 0.52 -29.37
N GLN A 515 -0.77 1.10 -28.38
CA GLN A 515 0.71 1.13 -28.35
C GLN A 515 1.29 -0.27 -28.30
N ARG A 516 0.77 -1.16 -27.44
CA ARG A 516 1.24 -2.56 -27.35
C ARG A 516 1.06 -3.33 -28.64
N VAL A 517 -0.09 -3.13 -29.31
CA VAL A 517 -0.36 -3.69 -30.65
C VAL A 517 0.66 -3.19 -31.65
N LEU A 518 0.98 -1.89 -31.65
CA LEU A 518 1.97 -1.31 -32.55
C LEU A 518 3.40 -1.81 -32.27
N ILE A 519 3.79 -1.96 -31.00
CA ILE A 519 5.09 -2.56 -30.64
C ILE A 519 5.18 -3.98 -31.20
N THR A 520 4.14 -4.78 -30.98
CA THR A 520 4.09 -6.16 -31.46
C THR A 520 4.10 -6.19 -33.00
N TYR A 521 3.38 -5.28 -33.65
CA TYR A 521 3.41 -5.11 -35.10
C TYR A 521 4.82 -4.86 -35.63
N PHE A 522 5.59 -3.94 -35.03
CA PHE A 522 6.96 -3.69 -35.46
C PHE A 522 7.90 -4.87 -35.19
N SER A 523 7.71 -5.60 -34.07
CA SER A 523 8.46 -6.84 -33.83
C SER A 523 8.15 -7.91 -34.89
N VAL A 524 6.88 -8.04 -35.29
CA VAL A 524 6.48 -8.98 -36.36
C VAL A 524 7.08 -8.58 -37.71
N LEU A 525 7.25 -7.29 -38.02
CA LEU A 525 7.93 -6.86 -39.25
C LEU A 525 9.39 -7.30 -39.30
N VAL A 526 10.13 -7.14 -38.20
CA VAL A 526 11.52 -7.61 -38.12
C VAL A 526 11.58 -9.12 -38.33
N ASN A 527 10.71 -9.87 -37.65
CA ASN A 527 10.66 -11.33 -37.80
C ASN A 527 10.24 -11.77 -39.22
N LEU A 528 9.31 -11.05 -39.84
CA LEU A 528 8.85 -11.33 -41.20
C LEU A 528 9.98 -11.10 -42.21
N HIS A 529 10.74 -10.01 -42.09
CA HIS A 529 11.91 -9.79 -42.94
C HIS A 529 12.96 -10.88 -42.75
N ALA A 530 13.25 -11.26 -41.50
CA ALA A 530 14.19 -12.35 -41.21
C ALA A 530 13.75 -13.70 -41.82
N ALA A 531 12.44 -13.98 -41.82
CA ALA A 531 11.87 -15.19 -42.42
C ALA A 531 11.76 -15.12 -43.95
N ALA A 532 11.64 -13.92 -44.52
CA ALA A 532 11.49 -13.67 -45.95
C ALA A 532 12.17 -12.34 -46.33
N THR A 533 13.49 -12.37 -46.57
CA THR A 533 14.31 -11.17 -46.83
C THR A 533 13.92 -10.42 -48.10
N SER A 534 13.22 -11.06 -49.03
CA SER A 534 12.66 -10.43 -50.23
C SER A 534 11.37 -9.66 -49.99
N GLU A 535 10.77 -9.75 -48.80
CA GLU A 535 9.53 -9.05 -48.47
C GLU A 535 9.78 -7.53 -48.45
N LEU A 536 8.97 -6.79 -49.19
CA LEU A 536 9.01 -5.33 -49.21
C LEU A 536 8.38 -4.74 -47.93
N PRO A 537 8.81 -3.54 -47.51
CA PRO A 537 8.18 -2.87 -46.37
C PRO A 537 6.70 -2.61 -46.69
N PRO A 538 5.77 -2.80 -45.72
CA PRO A 538 4.37 -2.50 -45.94
C PRO A 538 4.17 -1.02 -46.30
N GLU A 539 3.33 -0.70 -47.29
CA GLU A 539 3.13 0.68 -47.76
C GLU A 539 2.79 1.69 -46.63
N LEU A 540 2.09 1.22 -45.59
CA LEU A 540 1.61 2.05 -44.48
C LEU A 540 2.53 2.11 -43.25
N HIS A 541 3.74 1.55 -43.28
CA HIS A 541 4.61 1.51 -42.09
C HIS A 541 4.95 2.91 -41.53
N SER A 542 5.15 3.91 -42.39
CA SER A 542 5.42 5.30 -41.99
C SER A 542 4.22 5.93 -41.25
N ALA A 543 3.00 5.65 -41.72
CA ALA A 543 1.77 6.05 -41.03
C ALA A 543 1.66 5.38 -39.64
N ARG A 544 2.14 4.13 -39.51
CA ARG A 544 2.19 3.44 -38.21
C ARG A 544 3.22 4.04 -37.26
N TYR A 545 4.38 4.48 -37.75
CA TYR A 545 5.33 5.25 -36.92
C TYR A 545 4.70 6.54 -36.41
N ALA A 546 4.08 7.33 -37.31
CA ALA A 546 3.43 8.58 -36.93
C ALA A 546 2.30 8.35 -35.91
N LEU A 547 1.52 7.27 -36.06
CA LEU A 547 0.50 6.88 -35.10
C LEU A 547 1.11 6.56 -33.73
N MET A 548 2.18 5.75 -33.69
CA MET A 548 2.86 5.38 -32.45
C MET A 548 3.43 6.61 -31.72
N GLU A 549 4.10 7.51 -32.45
CA GLU A 549 4.63 8.77 -31.90
C GLU A 549 3.52 9.65 -31.32
N LYS A 550 2.38 9.78 -32.02
CA LYS A 550 1.21 10.50 -31.53
C LYS A 550 0.69 9.91 -30.21
N LEU A 551 0.53 8.59 -30.15
CA LEU A 551 0.03 7.91 -28.95
C LEU A 551 1.00 8.06 -27.76
N ILE A 552 2.31 7.98 -27.99
CA ILE A 552 3.36 8.22 -26.98
C ILE A 552 3.26 9.65 -26.46
N GLU A 553 3.16 10.65 -27.34
CA GLU A 553 3.06 12.06 -26.93
C GLU A 553 1.78 12.34 -26.13
N GLU A 554 0.65 11.74 -26.50
CA GLU A 554 -0.58 11.81 -25.70
C GLU A 554 -0.39 11.16 -24.32
N THR A 555 0.36 10.05 -24.25
CA THR A 555 0.69 9.36 -22.98
C THR A 555 1.55 10.20 -22.09
N ARG A 556 2.62 10.79 -22.65
CA ARG A 556 3.47 11.76 -21.96
C ARG A 556 2.68 12.95 -21.41
N LYS A 557 1.71 13.48 -22.16
CA LYS A 557 0.83 14.57 -21.70
C LYS A 557 -0.07 14.15 -20.54
N ALA A 558 -0.59 12.92 -20.56
CA ALA A 558 -1.41 12.38 -19.48
C ALA A 558 -0.57 12.08 -18.23
N ASP A 559 0.61 11.47 -18.42
CA ASP A 559 1.54 11.13 -17.36
C ASP A 559 2.05 12.37 -16.64
N ARG A 560 2.38 13.46 -17.34
CA ARG A 560 2.74 14.75 -16.68
C ARG A 560 1.66 15.30 -15.74
N ARG A 561 0.40 14.87 -15.89
CA ARG A 561 -0.70 15.29 -14.99
C ARG A 561 -0.91 14.34 -13.83
N GLN A 562 -0.53 13.06 -13.98
CA GLN A 562 -0.83 11.98 -13.04
C GLN A 562 0.41 11.42 -12.34
N GLU A 563 1.62 11.70 -12.84
CA GLU A 563 2.94 11.28 -12.34
C GLU A 563 3.08 9.76 -12.15
N GLN A 564 2.62 8.92 -13.09
CA GLN A 564 2.28 7.53 -12.76
C GLN A 564 2.49 6.44 -13.83
N ASP A 565 3.08 6.69 -15.00
CA ASP A 565 3.24 5.63 -16.01
C ASP A 565 4.68 5.07 -16.11
N PRO A 566 5.03 4.01 -15.33
CA PRO A 566 6.33 3.35 -15.46
C PRO A 566 6.51 2.67 -16.82
N LEU A 567 5.42 2.38 -17.55
CA LEU A 567 5.47 1.70 -18.84
C LEU A 567 5.85 2.64 -19.99
N LEU A 568 5.63 3.95 -19.83
CA LEU A 568 5.92 4.94 -20.87
C LEU A 568 7.39 4.90 -21.30
N LEU A 569 8.32 4.92 -20.35
CA LEU A 569 9.76 4.89 -20.65
C LEU A 569 10.17 3.60 -21.36
N ALA A 570 9.67 2.45 -20.87
CA ALA A 570 9.94 1.14 -21.46
C ALA A 570 9.38 1.05 -22.89
N THR A 571 8.18 1.59 -23.10
CA THR A 571 7.52 1.66 -24.42
C THR A 571 8.30 2.55 -25.39
N GLU A 572 8.73 3.74 -24.96
CA GLU A 572 9.53 4.66 -25.78
C GLU A 572 10.86 4.03 -26.20
N ARG A 573 11.55 3.38 -25.27
CA ARG A 573 12.82 2.68 -25.55
C ARG A 573 12.60 1.54 -26.53
N ARG A 574 11.63 0.65 -26.25
CA ARG A 574 11.32 -0.50 -27.11
C ARG A 574 10.92 -0.05 -28.52
N PHE A 575 10.09 0.98 -28.63
CA PHE A 575 9.69 1.53 -29.93
C PHE A 575 10.88 2.10 -30.71
N ARG A 576 11.79 2.85 -30.07
CA ARG A 576 12.99 3.37 -30.73
C ARG A 576 13.88 2.26 -31.26
N THR A 577 14.09 1.21 -30.48
CA THR A 577 14.87 0.04 -30.89
C THR A 577 14.21 -0.69 -32.06
N LEU A 578 12.91 -0.97 -31.99
CA LEU A 578 12.19 -1.66 -33.07
C LEU A 578 12.12 -0.82 -34.35
N ARG A 579 11.91 0.49 -34.23
CA ARG A 579 11.94 1.40 -35.38
C ARG A 579 13.30 1.35 -36.09
N ARG A 580 14.41 1.49 -35.34
CA ARG A 580 15.76 1.38 -35.92
C ARG A 580 15.97 0.03 -36.61
N ALA A 581 15.53 -1.06 -35.99
CA ALA A 581 15.64 -2.40 -36.58
C ALA A 581 14.85 -2.50 -37.90
N VAL A 582 13.57 -2.10 -37.91
CA VAL A 582 12.75 -2.10 -39.14
C VAL A 582 13.38 -1.20 -40.22
N ASP A 583 13.87 -0.02 -39.84
CA ASP A 583 14.48 0.93 -40.79
C ASP A 583 15.77 0.36 -41.43
N VAL A 584 16.55 -0.43 -40.68
CA VAL A 584 17.76 -1.12 -41.16
C VAL A 584 17.42 -2.32 -42.04
N GLU A 585 16.58 -3.23 -41.55
CA GLU A 585 16.23 -4.48 -42.25
C GLU A 585 15.56 -4.18 -43.61
N TYR A 586 14.66 -3.20 -43.67
CA TYR A 586 14.01 -2.82 -44.91
C TYR A 586 14.77 -1.77 -45.73
N SER A 587 16.02 -1.47 -45.37
CA SER A 587 16.88 -0.50 -46.08
C SER A 587 16.22 0.87 -46.30
N LEU A 588 15.43 1.32 -45.33
CA LEU A 588 14.72 2.60 -45.38
C LEU A 588 15.64 3.79 -45.06
N VAL A 589 16.76 3.52 -44.38
CA VAL A 589 17.84 4.48 -44.22
C VAL A 589 18.77 4.36 -45.43
N PRO A 590 19.05 5.46 -46.17
CA PRO A 590 20.01 5.42 -47.26
C PRO A 590 21.34 4.92 -46.71
N ALA A 591 21.87 3.85 -47.33
CA ALA A 591 23.13 3.25 -46.93
C ALA A 591 24.18 4.36 -46.75
N ALA A 592 24.72 4.49 -45.53
CA ALA A 592 25.83 5.39 -45.30
C ALA A 592 26.92 5.06 -46.33
N PRO A 593 27.56 6.07 -46.95
CA PRO A 593 28.48 5.84 -48.06
C PRO A 593 29.56 4.82 -47.66
N VAL A 594 29.56 3.69 -48.38
CA VAL A 594 30.49 2.57 -48.21
C VAL A 594 31.90 3.11 -48.49
N GLY A 595 32.65 3.41 -47.43
CA GLY A 595 33.96 4.06 -47.52
C GLY A 595 34.38 4.81 -46.26
N ALA A 596 33.43 5.23 -45.42
CA ALA A 596 33.74 5.57 -44.05
C ALA A 596 33.96 4.27 -43.28
N ALA A 597 35.22 3.86 -43.10
CA ALA A 597 35.57 2.84 -42.11
C ALA A 597 34.89 3.27 -40.80
N ALA A 598 33.89 2.49 -40.37
CA ALA A 598 33.25 2.70 -39.08
C ALA A 598 34.35 2.50 -38.04
N ALA A 599 34.97 3.60 -37.62
CA ALA A 599 35.68 3.62 -36.37
C ALA A 599 34.71 3.02 -35.34
N PRO A 600 35.14 2.03 -34.54
CA PRO A 600 34.29 1.53 -33.47
C PRO A 600 33.73 2.75 -32.74
N PRO A 601 32.40 2.85 -32.54
CA PRO A 601 31.81 4.03 -31.94
C PRO A 601 32.65 4.33 -30.70
N ALA A 602 33.26 5.51 -30.67
CA ALA A 602 34.10 5.91 -29.56
C ALA A 602 33.27 5.64 -28.30
N ALA A 603 33.86 5.04 -27.27
CA ALA A 603 33.14 4.67 -26.05
C ALA A 603 32.38 5.86 -25.41
N GLU A 604 32.66 7.09 -25.84
CA GLU A 604 31.98 8.33 -25.50
C GLU A 604 30.59 8.53 -26.16
N ASP A 605 30.30 7.90 -27.30
CA ASP A 605 29.00 7.99 -28.01
C ASP A 605 28.05 6.83 -27.69
N ALA A 606 28.48 5.88 -26.86
CA ALA A 606 27.63 4.84 -26.34
C ALA A 606 26.55 5.47 -25.44
N GLU A 607 25.38 5.75 -26.05
CA GLU A 607 24.17 6.23 -25.37
C GLU A 607 24.07 5.51 -24.02
N PRO A 608 24.02 6.25 -22.89
CA PRO A 608 24.07 5.65 -21.57
C PRO A 608 22.87 4.72 -21.41
N LEU A 609 23.16 3.42 -21.53
CA LEU A 609 22.17 2.37 -21.36
C LEU A 609 21.81 2.32 -19.87
N ASP A 610 20.55 2.07 -19.58
CA ASP A 610 20.18 1.75 -18.21
C ASP A 610 20.86 0.44 -17.77
N PRO A 611 20.87 0.13 -16.46
CA PRO A 611 21.57 -1.05 -15.97
C PRO A 611 21.10 -2.37 -16.60
N TYR A 612 19.82 -2.53 -16.95
CA TYR A 612 19.27 -3.77 -17.53
C TYR A 612 19.60 -3.88 -19.01
N ASP A 613 19.52 -2.78 -19.76
CA ASP A 613 19.96 -2.74 -21.15
C ASP A 613 21.47 -2.98 -21.26
N SER A 614 22.24 -2.42 -20.33
CA SER A 614 23.67 -2.71 -20.20
C SER A 614 23.91 -4.19 -19.93
N TYR A 615 23.10 -4.82 -19.08
CA TYR A 615 23.23 -6.25 -18.79
C TYR A 615 22.98 -7.13 -20.01
N ASN A 616 21.85 -6.91 -20.70
CA ASN A 616 21.49 -7.67 -21.89
C ASN A 616 22.51 -7.45 -23.02
N SER A 617 22.97 -6.20 -23.19
CA SER A 617 24.03 -5.87 -24.13
C SER A 617 25.35 -6.55 -23.77
N ALA A 618 25.66 -6.69 -22.47
CA ALA A 618 26.86 -7.38 -22.01
C ALA A 618 26.83 -8.87 -22.34
N LEU A 619 25.70 -9.55 -22.13
CA LEU A 619 25.52 -10.94 -22.50
C LEU A 619 25.61 -11.16 -24.01
N HIS A 620 24.97 -10.31 -24.81
CA HIS A 620 25.04 -10.38 -26.27
C HIS A 620 26.48 -10.14 -26.78
N ALA A 621 27.15 -9.10 -26.27
CA ALA A 621 28.55 -8.83 -26.58
C ALA A 621 29.42 -10.03 -26.23
N ARG A 622 29.15 -10.69 -25.09
CA ARG A 622 29.89 -11.89 -24.69
C ARG A 622 29.67 -13.06 -25.63
N GLN A 623 28.41 -13.31 -26.03
CA GLN A 623 28.03 -14.34 -27.01
C GLN A 623 28.71 -14.10 -28.37
N SER A 624 28.90 -12.83 -28.74
CA SER A 624 29.53 -12.41 -29.98
C SER A 624 31.07 -12.38 -29.92
N GLY A 625 31.67 -12.72 -28.77
CA GLY A 625 33.13 -12.72 -28.57
C GLY A 625 33.74 -11.35 -28.25
N GLU A 626 32.94 -10.32 -28.01
CA GLU A 626 33.38 -8.96 -27.68
C GLU A 626 33.63 -8.76 -26.17
N SER A 627 34.65 -9.43 -25.62
CA SER A 627 34.88 -9.45 -24.16
C SER A 627 35.08 -8.06 -23.52
N ALA A 628 35.70 -7.11 -24.22
CA ALA A 628 35.92 -5.75 -23.71
C ALA A 628 34.60 -4.96 -23.60
N THR A 629 33.74 -5.05 -24.62
CA THR A 629 32.40 -4.45 -24.61
C THR A 629 31.55 -5.09 -23.51
N ALA A 630 31.58 -6.43 -23.40
CA ALA A 630 30.89 -7.14 -22.34
C ALA A 630 31.32 -6.65 -20.94
N ALA A 631 32.63 -6.48 -20.71
CA ALA A 631 33.15 -5.99 -19.44
C ALA A 631 32.67 -4.59 -19.08
N PHE A 632 32.78 -3.66 -20.03
CA PHE A 632 32.30 -2.30 -19.86
C PHE A 632 30.81 -2.27 -19.51
N ARG A 633 30.00 -3.06 -20.24
CA ARG A 633 28.55 -3.12 -20.07
C ARG A 633 28.14 -3.84 -18.79
N PHE A 634 28.83 -4.90 -18.38
CA PHE A 634 28.60 -5.53 -17.08
C PHE A 634 28.87 -4.56 -15.93
N ARG A 635 29.95 -3.77 -15.97
CA ARG A 635 30.22 -2.75 -14.93
C ARG A 635 29.10 -1.72 -14.83
N ALA A 636 28.58 -1.26 -15.97
CA ALA A 636 27.43 -0.35 -15.99
C ALA A 636 26.16 -1.03 -15.43
N ALA A 637 25.90 -2.29 -15.81
CA ALA A 637 24.77 -3.07 -15.29
C ALA A 637 24.83 -3.28 -13.79
N MET A 638 26.03 -3.50 -13.25
CA MET A 638 26.24 -3.69 -11.82
C MET A 638 26.04 -2.42 -11.00
N THR A 639 25.62 -1.30 -11.58
CA THR A 639 25.10 -0.19 -10.77
C THR A 639 23.74 -0.51 -10.14
N SER A 640 23.00 -1.49 -10.69
CA SER A 640 21.75 -2.01 -10.08
C SER A 640 22.02 -3.13 -9.09
N LEU A 641 21.50 -2.98 -7.87
CA LEU A 641 21.55 -4.02 -6.83
C LEU A 641 20.75 -5.26 -7.21
N GLU A 642 19.64 -5.09 -7.92
CA GLU A 642 18.81 -6.21 -8.38
C GLU A 642 19.56 -7.07 -9.38
N LEU A 643 20.23 -6.46 -10.37
CA LEU A 643 21.04 -7.20 -11.35
C LEU A 643 22.25 -7.89 -10.73
N ARG A 644 22.88 -7.30 -9.70
CA ARG A 644 23.93 -7.99 -8.93
C ARG A 644 23.44 -9.26 -8.25
N ARG A 645 22.17 -9.30 -7.83
CA ARG A 645 21.56 -10.51 -7.24
C ARG A 645 21.14 -11.48 -8.33
N TRP A 646 20.51 -10.98 -9.38
CA TRP A 646 19.95 -11.79 -10.45
C TRP A 646 21.02 -12.46 -11.32
N ILE A 647 22.16 -11.81 -11.58
CA ILE A 647 23.26 -12.37 -12.39
C ILE A 647 23.80 -13.71 -11.87
N ARG A 648 23.67 -13.98 -10.55
CA ARG A 648 24.05 -15.27 -9.96
C ARG A 648 23.07 -16.40 -10.28
N ARG A 649 21.83 -16.04 -10.63
CA ARG A 649 20.73 -16.96 -10.94
C ARG A 649 20.44 -17.05 -12.44
N ASP A 650 20.96 -16.12 -13.24
CA ASP A 650 20.76 -16.11 -14.68
C ASP A 650 21.51 -17.28 -15.34
N PRO A 651 20.79 -18.23 -15.97
CA PRO A 651 21.40 -19.36 -16.67
C PRO A 651 22.43 -18.93 -17.72
N ASP A 652 22.22 -17.79 -18.40
CA ASP A 652 23.15 -17.32 -19.43
C ASP A 652 24.43 -16.75 -18.83
N ALA A 653 24.35 -15.95 -17.77
CA ALA A 653 25.54 -15.48 -17.05
C ALA A 653 26.32 -16.63 -16.39
N VAL A 654 25.62 -17.63 -15.83
CA VAL A 654 26.22 -18.81 -15.22
C VAL A 654 27.09 -19.59 -16.20
N ARG A 655 26.68 -19.73 -17.46
CA ARG A 655 27.48 -20.39 -18.52
C ARG A 655 28.84 -19.74 -18.73
N TYR A 656 28.96 -18.45 -18.43
CA TYR A 656 30.17 -17.66 -18.60
C TYR A 656 30.83 -17.31 -17.27
N ARG A 657 30.49 -17.96 -16.16
CA ARG A 657 31.01 -17.60 -14.83
C ARG A 657 32.53 -17.71 -14.70
N ASN A 658 33.14 -18.63 -15.45
CA ASN A 658 34.60 -18.82 -15.52
C ASN A 658 35.29 -17.77 -16.40
N ASP A 659 34.53 -16.93 -17.11
CA ASP A 659 35.10 -15.82 -17.86
C ASP A 659 35.67 -14.79 -16.88
N PRO A 660 36.93 -14.31 -17.04
CA PRO A 660 37.54 -13.38 -16.10
C PRO A 660 36.74 -12.09 -15.89
N VAL A 661 36.01 -11.63 -16.92
CA VAL A 661 35.15 -10.44 -16.84
C VAL A 661 33.93 -10.68 -15.96
N ILE A 662 33.28 -11.82 -16.14
CA ILE A 662 32.10 -12.19 -15.35
C ILE A 662 32.53 -12.66 -13.97
N ALA A 663 33.68 -13.31 -13.82
CA ALA A 663 34.28 -13.64 -12.54
C ALA A 663 34.64 -12.38 -11.72
N GLU A 664 35.17 -11.33 -12.36
CA GLU A 664 35.40 -10.01 -11.72
C GLU A 664 34.08 -9.42 -11.20
N VAL A 665 32.97 -9.64 -11.93
CA VAL A 665 31.67 -8.99 -11.69
C VAL A 665 30.74 -9.82 -10.78
N VAL A 666 30.62 -11.12 -10.98
CA VAL A 666 29.78 -12.11 -10.28
C VAL A 666 30.52 -12.74 -9.10
N GLY A 667 31.85 -12.79 -9.17
CA GLY A 667 32.72 -13.24 -8.09
C GLY A 667 32.80 -14.74 -7.97
N GLY A 668 34.00 -15.29 -8.12
CA GLY A 668 34.34 -16.55 -7.49
C GLY A 668 34.52 -16.34 -5.98
N GLY A 669 33.88 -17.17 -5.16
CA GLY A 669 34.22 -17.54 -3.77
C GLY A 669 34.62 -16.48 -2.70
N SER A 670 34.69 -15.18 -3.03
CA SER A 670 35.31 -14.16 -2.16
C SER A 670 34.45 -13.87 -0.94
N ARG A 671 35.10 -13.85 0.23
CA ARG A 671 34.46 -13.55 1.53
C ARG A 671 33.80 -12.16 1.56
N GLU A 672 34.30 -11.20 0.78
CA GLU A 672 33.75 -9.84 0.73
C GLU A 672 32.33 -9.80 0.13
N ARG A 673 31.99 -10.76 -0.74
CA ARG A 673 30.69 -10.83 -1.42
C ARG A 673 29.56 -11.37 -0.56
N LEU A 674 29.87 -11.87 0.62
CA LEU A 674 28.86 -12.20 1.63
C LEU A 674 28.04 -10.95 2.00
N TRP A 675 28.62 -9.74 1.89
CA TRP A 675 27.89 -8.48 2.07
C TRP A 675 26.78 -8.27 1.04
N ASP A 676 26.84 -8.91 -0.13
CA ASP A 676 25.84 -8.78 -1.19
C ASP A 676 24.65 -9.73 -0.98
N LEU A 677 24.66 -10.57 0.06
CA LEU A 677 23.51 -11.40 0.43
C LEU A 677 22.40 -10.52 1.02
N PRO A 678 21.11 -10.82 0.75
CA PRO A 678 19.99 -9.98 1.18
C PRO A 678 19.99 -9.65 2.68
N LEU A 679 20.40 -10.62 3.51
CA LEU A 679 20.46 -10.47 4.96
C LEU A 679 21.52 -9.45 5.42
N PHE A 680 22.70 -9.38 4.78
CA PHE A 680 23.79 -8.50 5.22
C PHE A 680 23.83 -7.16 4.47
N CYS A 681 23.26 -7.11 3.26
CA CYS A 681 23.37 -5.95 2.36
C CYS A 681 22.83 -4.66 2.98
N ALA A 682 21.71 -4.72 3.71
CA ALA A 682 21.11 -3.55 4.36
C ALA A 682 22.04 -2.92 5.42
N HIS A 683 22.97 -3.70 5.95
CA HIS A 683 23.81 -3.30 7.07
C HIS A 683 25.30 -3.12 6.72
N ARG A 684 25.68 -3.39 5.46
CA ARG A 684 27.08 -3.33 5.00
C ARG A 684 27.79 -2.05 5.41
N HIS A 685 27.18 -0.89 5.15
CA HIS A 685 27.81 0.40 5.46
C HIS A 685 28.04 0.60 6.97
N ALA A 686 27.05 0.20 7.80
CA ALA A 686 27.16 0.30 9.25
C ALA A 686 28.25 -0.62 9.81
N PHE A 687 28.29 -1.88 9.39
CA PHE A 687 29.28 -2.85 9.86
C PHE A 687 30.69 -2.57 9.35
N VAL A 688 30.85 -2.21 8.07
CA VAL A 688 32.17 -1.84 7.53
C VAL A 688 32.71 -0.58 8.23
N GLY A 689 31.85 0.41 8.50
CA GLY A 689 32.22 1.60 9.27
C GLY A 689 32.64 1.29 10.72
N LYS A 690 32.31 0.11 11.23
CA LYS A 690 32.66 -0.39 12.57
C LYS A 690 33.82 -1.40 12.55
N GLY A 691 34.49 -1.56 11.40
CA GLY A 691 35.68 -2.38 11.26
C GLY A 691 35.45 -3.83 10.84
N PHE A 692 34.22 -4.24 10.55
CA PHE A 692 33.95 -5.58 10.03
C PHE A 692 34.29 -5.65 8.53
N ALA A 693 35.43 -6.27 8.19
CA ALA A 693 35.82 -6.48 6.80
C ALA A 693 34.87 -7.42 6.05
N THR A 694 34.35 -8.45 6.74
CA THR A 694 33.42 -9.45 6.17
C THR A 694 32.32 -9.80 7.18
N PRO A 695 31.16 -10.31 6.73
CA PRO A 695 30.09 -10.76 7.63
C PRO A 695 30.53 -11.86 8.60
N LEU A 696 31.54 -12.65 8.25
CA LEU A 696 32.08 -13.71 9.11
C LEU A 696 32.58 -13.17 10.47
N GLY A 697 33.06 -11.92 10.50
CA GLY A 697 33.50 -11.29 11.75
C GLY A 697 32.38 -11.12 12.78
N LEU A 698 31.11 -11.10 12.33
CA LEU A 698 29.96 -11.01 13.23
C LEU A 698 29.80 -12.26 14.11
N ALA A 699 30.30 -13.43 13.67
CA ALA A 699 30.25 -14.66 14.45
C ALA A 699 31.01 -14.58 15.78
N ALA A 700 31.97 -13.65 15.89
CA ALA A 700 32.76 -13.43 17.10
C ALA A 700 32.07 -12.53 18.14
N ILE A 701 30.89 -11.96 17.83
CA ILE A 701 30.17 -11.07 18.75
C ILE A 701 29.47 -11.90 19.84
N THR A 702 29.96 -11.81 21.07
CA THR A 702 29.42 -12.53 22.24
C THR A 702 28.50 -11.67 23.13
N ASN A 703 28.61 -10.34 23.06
CA ASN A 703 27.88 -9.38 23.92
C ASN A 703 26.72 -8.71 23.15
N GLY A 704 25.53 -9.32 23.18
CA GLY A 704 24.43 -8.94 22.28
C GLY A 704 23.79 -7.56 22.47
N GLU A 705 23.77 -7.00 23.68
CA GLU A 705 23.04 -5.75 23.96
C GLU A 705 23.84 -4.47 23.62
N PRO A 706 25.08 -4.28 24.13
CA PRO A 706 25.89 -3.12 23.73
C PRO A 706 26.27 -3.16 22.25
N ALA A 707 26.53 -4.36 21.70
CA ALA A 707 26.85 -4.50 20.28
C ALA A 707 25.66 -4.14 19.38
N ALA A 708 24.42 -4.48 19.75
CA ALA A 708 23.24 -4.11 18.97
C ALA A 708 23.07 -2.58 18.92
N ALA A 709 23.22 -1.91 20.07
CA ALA A 709 23.16 -0.46 20.15
C ALA A 709 24.27 0.21 19.34
N ASP A 710 25.52 -0.26 19.45
CA ASP A 710 26.67 0.29 18.73
C ASP A 710 26.57 0.13 17.20
N LEU A 711 25.87 -0.91 16.74
CA LEU A 711 25.69 -1.25 15.33
C LEU A 711 24.39 -0.69 14.75
N GLY A 712 23.53 -0.10 15.59
CA GLY A 712 22.27 0.52 15.16
C GLY A 712 21.23 -0.49 14.66
N VAL A 713 21.24 -1.71 15.20
CA VAL A 713 20.31 -2.79 14.86
C VAL A 713 19.57 -3.28 16.10
N THR A 714 18.43 -3.95 15.92
CA THR A 714 17.71 -4.53 17.06
C THR A 714 18.45 -5.77 17.60
N ARG A 715 18.22 -6.14 18.87
CA ARG A 715 18.84 -7.34 19.48
C ARG A 715 18.48 -8.63 18.72
N THR A 716 17.23 -8.75 18.28
CA THR A 716 16.74 -9.90 17.51
C THR A 716 17.37 -9.97 16.12
N GLU A 717 17.52 -8.81 15.47
CA GLU A 717 18.20 -8.69 14.18
C GLU A 717 19.69 -9.00 14.30
N LEU A 718 20.39 -8.51 15.32
CA LEU A 718 21.77 -8.88 15.60
C LEU A 718 21.91 -10.38 15.84
N ALA A 719 21.03 -10.99 16.65
CA ALA A 719 21.05 -12.43 16.88
C ALA A 719 20.89 -13.23 15.58
N ARG A 720 20.01 -12.78 14.68
CA ARG A 720 19.83 -13.38 13.35
C ARG A 720 21.08 -13.25 12.48
N LEU A 721 21.71 -12.07 12.49
CA LEU A 721 22.94 -11.80 11.73
C LEU A 721 24.13 -12.60 12.25
N VAL A 722 24.27 -12.74 13.58
CA VAL A 722 25.31 -13.56 14.22
C VAL A 722 25.09 -15.03 13.90
N ALA A 723 23.87 -15.55 14.02
CA ALA A 723 23.55 -16.94 13.68
C ALA A 723 23.88 -17.26 12.21
N ALA A 724 23.49 -16.36 11.29
CA ALA A 724 23.83 -16.47 9.89
C ALA A 724 25.35 -16.41 9.65
N ALA A 725 26.07 -15.50 10.29
CA ALA A 725 27.52 -15.40 10.18
C ALA A 725 28.24 -16.66 10.70
N SER A 726 27.77 -17.25 11.79
CA SER A 726 28.29 -18.51 12.35
C SER A 726 28.09 -19.67 11.38
N LEU A 727 26.89 -19.82 10.81
CA LEU A 727 26.58 -20.81 9.79
C LEU A 727 27.52 -20.70 8.58
N ILE A 728 27.73 -19.49 8.09
CA ILE A 728 28.60 -19.23 6.93
C ILE A 728 30.08 -19.45 7.31
N THR A 729 30.48 -19.17 8.54
CA THR A 729 31.83 -19.47 9.02
C THR A 729 32.12 -20.96 8.91
N THR A 730 31.16 -21.83 9.27
CA THR A 730 31.26 -23.29 9.07
C THR A 730 31.53 -23.66 7.60
N ILE A 731 30.83 -23.02 6.65
CA ILE A 731 31.01 -23.26 5.21
C ILE A 731 32.45 -22.92 4.74
N TRP A 732 33.09 -21.94 5.38
CA TRP A 732 34.43 -21.47 5.02
C TRP A 732 35.57 -22.15 5.79
N THR A 733 35.29 -22.82 6.91
CA THR A 733 36.31 -23.55 7.69
C THR A 733 36.61 -24.93 7.10
N VAL A 734 35.63 -25.58 6.50
CA VAL A 734 35.82 -26.89 5.86
C VAL A 734 36.50 -26.70 4.50
N ASP A 735 37.73 -27.18 4.38
CA ASP A 735 38.46 -27.17 3.13
C ASP A 735 37.92 -28.24 2.17
N PRO A 736 37.34 -27.87 1.01
CA PRO A 736 36.82 -28.85 0.05
C PRO A 736 37.92 -29.68 -0.61
N GLU A 737 39.21 -29.32 -0.51
CA GLU A 737 40.32 -30.19 -0.94
C GLU A 737 40.37 -31.51 -0.16
N ALA A 738 39.73 -31.60 1.02
CA ALA A 738 39.55 -32.85 1.74
C ALA A 738 38.61 -33.84 1.03
N VAL A 739 37.90 -33.41 -0.02
CA VAL A 739 36.96 -34.23 -0.79
C VAL A 739 37.44 -34.29 -2.25
N GLU A 740 38.22 -35.32 -2.59
CA GLU A 740 38.78 -35.53 -3.94
C GLU A 740 37.70 -35.52 -5.04
N GLY A 741 37.95 -34.82 -6.14
CA GLY A 741 37.32 -35.13 -7.44
C GLY A 741 36.32 -34.14 -8.06
N LEU A 742 36.16 -32.90 -7.56
CA LEU A 742 35.32 -31.88 -8.23
C LEU A 742 36.06 -30.56 -8.52
N PRO A 743 35.63 -29.82 -9.57
CA PRO A 743 36.00 -28.42 -9.75
C PRO A 743 35.62 -27.60 -8.51
N ASP A 744 36.44 -26.60 -8.22
CA ASP A 744 36.62 -25.96 -6.92
C ASP A 744 35.31 -25.52 -6.25
N LEU A 745 34.74 -26.36 -5.36
CA LEU A 745 33.56 -26.01 -4.55
C LEU A 745 33.78 -24.73 -3.73
N ARG A 746 35.03 -24.26 -3.55
CA ARG A 746 35.33 -22.96 -2.93
C ARG A 746 34.66 -21.81 -3.70
N GLU A 747 34.52 -21.92 -5.02
CA GLU A 747 33.88 -20.90 -5.86
C GLU A 747 32.38 -20.76 -5.56
N TRP A 748 31.75 -21.84 -5.07
CA TRP A 748 30.30 -21.96 -4.85
C TRP A 748 29.87 -21.74 -3.40
N ARG A 749 30.80 -21.45 -2.50
CA ARG A 749 30.50 -21.25 -1.07
C ARG A 749 29.53 -20.10 -0.82
N VAL A 750 29.58 -19.02 -1.61
CA VAL A 750 28.65 -17.89 -1.50
C VAL A 750 27.23 -18.28 -1.94
N ASP A 751 27.10 -19.06 -3.02
CA ASP A 751 25.81 -19.55 -3.48
C ASP A 751 25.21 -20.54 -2.49
N LEU A 752 26.00 -21.45 -1.93
CA LEU A 752 25.56 -22.35 -0.88
C LEU A 752 25.11 -21.58 0.38
N ALA A 753 25.87 -20.56 0.79
CA ALA A 753 25.46 -19.67 1.88
C ALA A 753 24.12 -18.98 1.58
N GLU A 754 23.92 -18.47 0.36
CA GLU A 754 22.64 -17.86 -0.05
C GLU A 754 21.49 -18.87 0.04
N ILE A 755 21.66 -20.09 -0.49
CA ILE A 755 20.66 -21.16 -0.46
C ILE A 755 20.27 -21.52 0.98
N LEU A 756 21.26 -21.68 1.87
CA LEU A 756 21.01 -22.01 3.27
C LEU A 756 20.27 -20.88 4.01
N LEU A 757 20.62 -19.62 3.74
CA LEU A 757 19.93 -18.47 4.34
C LEU A 757 18.50 -18.30 3.80
N GLU A 758 18.27 -18.54 2.50
CA GLU A 758 16.93 -18.51 1.89
C GLU A 758 16.01 -19.60 2.49
N ALA A 759 16.59 -20.76 2.84
CA ALA A 759 15.91 -21.82 3.56
C ALA A 759 15.68 -21.52 5.05
N ASN A 760 16.11 -20.36 5.55
CA ASN A 760 16.17 -19.99 6.97
C ASN A 760 16.88 -21.05 7.83
N ALA A 761 17.89 -21.73 7.28
CA ALA A 761 18.66 -22.71 8.03
C ALA A 761 19.46 -22.00 9.13
N THR A 762 19.43 -22.55 10.35
CA THR A 762 20.31 -22.14 11.46
C THR A 762 21.43 -23.16 11.69
N VAL A 763 21.27 -24.37 11.17
CA VAL A 763 22.19 -25.52 11.26
C VAL A 763 22.18 -26.22 9.89
N ILE A 764 23.32 -26.79 9.51
CA ILE A 764 23.47 -27.57 8.27
C ILE A 764 22.90 -28.96 8.51
N ASP A 765 21.72 -29.25 7.95
CA ASP A 765 21.06 -30.55 8.06
C ASP A 765 21.44 -31.47 6.87
N PRO A 766 22.16 -32.59 7.12
CA PRO A 766 22.51 -33.55 6.08
C PRO A 766 21.30 -34.16 5.37
N LEU A 767 20.14 -34.27 6.04
CA LEU A 767 18.93 -34.84 5.44
C LEU A 767 18.37 -33.95 4.32
N ARG A 768 18.68 -32.64 4.36
CA ARG A 768 18.28 -31.67 3.34
C ARG A 768 19.36 -31.44 2.27
N ALA A 769 20.48 -32.17 2.32
CA ALA A 769 21.53 -32.08 1.32
C ALA A 769 21.02 -32.23 -0.13
N PRO A 770 20.07 -33.14 -0.45
CA PRO A 770 19.53 -33.25 -1.81
C PRO A 770 18.80 -31.99 -2.28
N GLU A 771 18.08 -31.31 -1.39
CA GLU A 771 17.39 -30.05 -1.70
C GLU A 771 18.39 -28.95 -2.02
N TYR A 772 19.41 -28.78 -1.16
CA TYR A 772 20.46 -27.78 -1.36
C TYR A 772 21.27 -28.05 -2.64
N LEU A 773 21.56 -29.32 -2.93
CA LEU A 773 22.24 -29.72 -4.14
C LEU A 773 21.40 -29.44 -5.39
N SER A 774 20.10 -29.71 -5.35
CA SER A 774 19.21 -29.46 -6.49
C SER A 774 19.19 -27.98 -6.87
N GLU A 775 19.15 -27.10 -5.87
CA GLU A 775 19.16 -25.66 -6.08
C GLU A 775 20.55 -25.16 -6.48
N LEU A 776 21.62 -25.71 -5.91
CA LEU A 776 22.98 -25.41 -6.34
C LEU A 776 23.24 -25.84 -7.79
N ARG A 777 22.76 -27.02 -8.20
CA ARG A 777 22.85 -27.53 -9.59
C ARG A 777 22.15 -26.59 -10.58
N ARG A 778 21.04 -25.95 -10.20
CA ARG A 778 20.38 -24.95 -11.05
C ARG A 778 21.25 -23.70 -11.28
N ARG A 779 22.13 -23.40 -10.33
CA ARG A 779 23.05 -22.25 -10.38
C ARG A 779 24.42 -22.60 -10.98
N MET A 780 24.78 -23.88 -11.06
CA MET A 780 26.01 -24.36 -11.67
C MET A 780 25.91 -24.39 -13.20
N PRO A 781 26.97 -24.03 -13.95
CA PRO A 781 26.99 -24.27 -15.38
C PRO A 781 26.87 -25.79 -15.63
N PRO A 782 26.21 -26.21 -16.73
CA PRO A 782 26.23 -27.61 -17.11
C PRO A 782 27.68 -28.05 -17.28
N THR A 783 28.16 -28.87 -16.35
CA THR A 783 29.55 -29.29 -16.31
C THR A 783 29.85 -30.07 -17.58
N PRO A 784 30.86 -29.71 -18.38
CA PRO A 784 31.24 -30.48 -19.58
C PRO A 784 31.91 -31.82 -19.25
N THR A 785 31.88 -32.25 -17.98
CA THR A 785 32.60 -33.42 -17.49
C THR A 785 31.87 -34.72 -17.83
N THR A 786 32.67 -35.69 -18.28
CA THR A 786 32.36 -37.11 -18.45
C THR A 786 32.08 -37.86 -17.14
N ALA A 787 32.03 -37.17 -16.00
CA ALA A 787 31.76 -37.79 -14.70
C ALA A 787 30.26 -38.14 -14.58
N PRO A 788 29.92 -39.33 -14.05
CA PRO A 788 28.53 -39.73 -13.86
C PRO A 788 27.83 -38.74 -12.91
N PRO A 789 26.55 -38.39 -13.15
CA PRO A 789 25.78 -37.44 -12.34
C PRO A 789 25.75 -37.79 -10.84
N ASP A 790 25.90 -39.07 -10.52
CA ASP A 790 25.93 -39.61 -9.16
C ASP A 790 27.18 -39.20 -8.37
N ALA A 791 28.32 -38.93 -9.03
CA ALA A 791 29.56 -38.56 -8.36
C ALA A 791 29.46 -37.21 -7.64
N LEU A 792 28.79 -36.24 -8.26
CA LEU A 792 28.58 -34.91 -7.66
C LEU A 792 27.64 -34.96 -6.46
N GLU A 793 26.67 -35.89 -6.46
CA GLU A 793 25.77 -36.10 -5.35
C GLU A 793 26.49 -36.71 -4.14
N VAL A 794 27.32 -37.73 -4.37
CA VAL A 794 28.13 -38.35 -3.32
C VAL A 794 29.09 -37.34 -2.69
N ILE A 795 29.80 -36.56 -3.52
CA ILE A 795 30.80 -35.59 -3.05
C ILE A 795 30.14 -34.43 -2.31
N PHE A 796 29.03 -33.89 -2.84
CA PHE A 796 28.31 -32.82 -2.15
C PHE A 796 27.70 -33.29 -0.83
N THR A 797 27.14 -34.51 -0.80
CA THR A 797 26.61 -35.10 0.43
C THR A 797 27.72 -35.31 1.46
N ALA A 798 28.90 -35.78 1.04
CA ALA A 798 30.07 -35.89 1.90
C ALA A 798 30.51 -34.52 2.46
N TRP A 799 30.51 -33.48 1.63
CA TRP A 799 30.84 -32.12 2.06
C TRP A 799 29.83 -31.55 3.05
N ILE A 800 28.52 -31.69 2.79
CA ILE A 800 27.46 -31.27 3.72
C ILE A 800 27.54 -32.05 5.04
N THR A 801 27.85 -33.34 4.98
CA THR A 801 28.01 -34.17 6.18
C THR A 801 29.22 -33.71 7.01
N LEU A 802 30.34 -33.38 6.34
CA LEU A 802 31.53 -32.84 6.99
C LEU A 802 31.25 -31.47 7.61
N LEU A 803 30.52 -30.62 6.90
CA LEU A 803 30.07 -29.32 7.40
C LEU A 803 29.18 -29.46 8.64
N ALA A 804 28.20 -30.37 8.61
CA ALA A 804 27.33 -30.65 9.75
C ALA A 804 28.12 -31.20 10.96
N ALA A 805 29.17 -32.00 10.74
CA ALA A 805 30.02 -32.52 11.81
C ALA A 805 30.93 -31.45 12.46
N THR A 806 31.14 -30.31 11.80
CA THR A 806 31.93 -29.18 12.34
C THR A 806 31.10 -28.15 13.13
N GLN A 807 29.77 -28.26 13.11
CA GLN A 807 28.88 -27.47 13.95
C GLN A 807 28.65 -28.17 15.29
#